data_AF-A0A1L9S4U4-F1
#
_entry.id   AF-A0A1L9S4U4-F1
#
_cell.length_a   1.000
_cell.length_b   1.000
_cell.length_c   1.000
_cell.angle_alpha   90.00
_cell.angle_beta   90.00
_cell.angle_gamma   90.00
#
_symmetry.space_group_name_H-M   'P 1'
#
loop_
_entity.id
_entity.type
_entity.pdbx_description
1 polymer ?
#
loop_
_entity_poly.entity_id
_entity_poly.type
_entity_poly.pdbx_seq_one_letter_code
_entity_poly.pdbx_strand_id
1 'polypeptide(L)'
;MSVLLWLWFIAVTLAQVQTFTPPRQEEITYSVNVPESTASTGSGPIYLQLYSLRPLTWFAWGQGAQMQGANIMLVYTAPDGHNVTVSPRLGVEHVMPLYNPQARVALLGGSGINSSTGAMTANIRCDSCLSWPGGQEDVHNTASPWIWAVKYGSPLVSDSVSVVIAIHDMSGVAALDLSRTTGGTSDNPFVGSSSPVNDSTDSSAGQSISAVNLAAVHTRRVAHAVLMILVFVVLLPTGAFLPRLVPYPHIVVVHAGVQLLALSLAIAGMGIGLSMGQSLHLLQFYHPIIGMVVVCSLALFQPVMGLLQHRYFRRTRKKGVFAYPHRWLGRAAITLAIINGGLGFRLAGVGSSIAPTGAVIAYSVVAGVVWLAMASTSPKTGNPVAEPDDPQNDSDNVSLSSAGTDYTSLRSSVLEYEYENGRRYQSYRKGQYLFPNDDEEQDRMDFLHHIYGMILGGELHRAPVKGDTLGRVLGIGTGTGIWAIDFAEYNMIDLLCLRYEAYTSSMYPSAEVIGNDLSPIQPRWLPPNCVFEVDDFEAEWGYNRPFDYIHGRELDGAIKDVNRLATQAFNNLRAGGYFELQALALDIFSDDDSLNERGPFTAQMCELAKEASAKFGKPMGKIETTWPDALRSAGFVDVVLKMIKVPINPWPKDPKQKNIGLFMQLQQTQAIGSFLLGILTTVLGWSEEETTVMGAKMRKELYDLSVHQYAKMYFVYGRHP
;
A
#
# COMPACT_ATOMS: atom_id res chain seq x y z
N MET A 1 -99.17 -4.51 -8.28
CA MET A 1 -99.01 -3.81 -9.57
C MET A 1 -97.75 -2.97 -9.50
N SER A 2 -96.85 -3.21 -10.43
CA SER A 2 -95.57 -2.56 -10.78
C SER A 2 -95.47 -1.10 -10.34
N VAL A 3 -94.37 -0.58 -9.78
CA VAL A 3 -93.02 -0.50 -10.34
C VAL A 3 -91.99 -0.37 -9.19
N LEU A 4 -90.99 -1.26 -9.14
CA LEU A 4 -89.81 -1.14 -8.26
C LEU A 4 -88.70 -0.40 -9.01
N LEU A 5 -88.39 0.81 -8.55
CA LEU A 5 -87.26 1.63 -8.98
C LEU A 5 -85.95 1.07 -8.42
N TRP A 6 -85.03 0.76 -9.33
CA TRP A 6 -83.63 0.46 -9.04
C TRP A 6 -82.93 1.72 -8.52
N LEU A 7 -82.35 1.65 -7.32
CA LEU A 7 -81.31 2.57 -6.86
C LEU A 7 -80.05 1.74 -6.61
N TRP A 8 -79.13 1.80 -7.57
CA TRP A 8 -77.74 1.40 -7.40
C TRP A 8 -77.07 2.35 -6.40
N PHE A 9 -76.69 1.84 -5.23
CA PHE A 9 -75.72 2.50 -4.38
C PHE A 9 -74.33 2.31 -5.00
N ILE A 10 -73.83 3.34 -5.69
CA ILE A 10 -72.41 3.44 -6.04
C ILE A 10 -71.68 3.79 -4.74
N ALA A 11 -70.98 2.81 -4.16
CA ALA A 11 -69.98 3.10 -3.12
C ALA A 11 -68.86 3.90 -3.78
N VAL A 12 -68.74 5.19 -3.44
CA VAL A 12 -67.59 6.00 -3.80
C VAL A 12 -66.41 5.50 -2.96
N THR A 13 -65.49 4.77 -3.59
CA THR A 13 -64.23 4.40 -2.94
C THR A 13 -63.37 5.66 -2.83
N LEU A 14 -63.03 6.05 -1.60
CA LEU A 14 -62.08 7.16 -1.37
C LEU A 14 -60.71 6.77 -1.93
N ALA A 15 -60.00 7.73 -2.54
CA ALA A 15 -58.63 7.52 -2.99
C ALA A 15 -57.73 7.21 -1.79
N GLN A 16 -57.07 6.05 -1.81
CA GLN A 16 -56.11 5.67 -0.78
C GLN A 16 -54.73 6.22 -1.15
N VAL A 17 -54.24 7.16 -0.35
CA VAL A 17 -52.94 7.81 -0.56
C VAL A 17 -52.00 7.38 0.55
N GLN A 18 -50.85 6.80 0.21
CA GLN A 18 -49.79 6.58 1.19
C GLN A 18 -48.77 7.71 1.11
N THR A 19 -48.37 8.23 2.26
CA THR A 19 -47.40 9.33 2.36
C THR A 19 -46.16 8.86 3.12
N PHE A 20 -45.01 9.23 2.60
CA PHE A 20 -43.69 9.03 3.19
C PHE A 20 -43.04 10.38 3.48
N THR A 21 -42.57 10.54 4.72
CA THR A 21 -41.76 11.67 5.16
C THR A 21 -40.36 11.17 5.44
N PRO A 22 -39.31 11.72 4.79
CA PRO A 22 -37.97 11.25 5.04
C PRO A 22 -37.53 11.51 6.49
N PRO A 23 -36.76 10.62 7.12
CA PRO A 23 -36.32 10.79 8.49
C PRO A 23 -35.58 12.12 8.69
N ARG A 24 -35.99 12.89 9.71
CA ARG A 24 -35.46 14.23 10.04
C ARG A 24 -35.72 15.31 8.98
N GLN A 25 -36.57 15.03 7.98
CA GLN A 25 -37.02 15.98 6.96
C GLN A 25 -38.54 16.15 7.01
N GLU A 26 -39.03 16.64 8.14
CA GLU A 26 -40.47 16.86 8.37
C GLU A 26 -41.08 17.86 7.37
N GLU A 27 -40.22 18.64 6.70
CA GLU A 27 -40.59 19.63 5.69
C GLU A 27 -40.82 19.06 4.30
N ILE A 28 -40.61 17.76 4.07
CA ILE A 28 -40.74 17.12 2.74
C ILE A 28 -41.65 15.90 2.84
N THR A 29 -42.63 15.80 1.95
CA THR A 29 -43.51 14.62 1.85
C THR A 29 -43.59 14.11 0.43
N TYR A 30 -43.64 12.78 0.32
CA TYR A 30 -43.77 12.03 -0.92
C TYR A 30 -45.00 11.15 -0.81
N SER A 31 -45.98 11.34 -1.69
CA SER A 31 -47.22 10.58 -1.63
C SER A 31 -47.48 9.82 -2.93
N VAL A 32 -48.07 8.63 -2.82
CA VAL A 32 -48.36 7.75 -3.96
C VAL A 32 -49.80 7.27 -3.88
N ASN A 33 -50.45 7.22 -5.03
CA ASN A 33 -51.75 6.57 -5.22
C ASN A 33 -51.73 5.77 -6.52
N VAL A 34 -52.29 4.56 -6.46
CA VAL A 34 -52.53 3.69 -7.60
C VAL A 34 -54.04 3.55 -7.76
N PRO A 35 -54.63 3.98 -8.89
CA PRO A 35 -56.06 3.82 -9.12
C PRO A 35 -56.48 2.35 -9.10
N GLU A 36 -57.71 2.08 -8.64
CA GLU A 36 -58.25 0.71 -8.58
C GLU A 36 -58.23 0.02 -9.97
N SER A 37 -58.49 0.79 -11.03
CA SER A 37 -58.42 0.32 -12.41
C SER A 37 -57.00 -0.09 -12.83
N THR A 38 -55.98 0.59 -12.31
CA THR A 38 -54.57 0.30 -12.60
C THR A 38 -54.11 -0.93 -11.82
N ALA A 39 -54.50 -1.02 -10.54
CA ALA A 39 -54.21 -2.17 -9.69
C ALA A 39 -54.83 -3.46 -10.23
N SER A 40 -56.09 -3.40 -10.68
CA SER A 40 -56.82 -4.58 -11.17
C SER A 40 -56.36 -5.06 -12.56
N THR A 41 -55.93 -4.15 -13.44
CA THR A 41 -55.54 -4.52 -14.82
C THR A 41 -54.03 -4.68 -15.01
N GLY A 42 -53.21 -4.22 -14.05
CA GLY A 42 -51.75 -4.16 -14.19
C GLY A 42 -51.28 -3.16 -15.25
N SER A 43 -52.14 -2.23 -15.67
CA SER A 43 -51.85 -1.23 -16.71
C SER A 43 -52.61 0.07 -16.43
N GLY A 44 -51.92 1.21 -16.51
CA GLY A 44 -52.52 2.52 -16.23
C GLY A 44 -51.56 3.48 -15.53
N PRO A 45 -52.05 4.67 -15.14
CA PRO A 45 -51.23 5.68 -14.50
C PRO A 45 -50.99 5.39 -13.01
N ILE A 46 -49.82 5.80 -12.52
CA ILE A 46 -49.57 6.00 -11.08
C ILE A 46 -49.55 7.51 -10.82
N TYR A 47 -50.12 7.91 -9.68
CA TYR A 47 -50.14 9.30 -9.24
C TYR A 47 -49.13 9.52 -8.11
N LEU A 48 -48.29 10.55 -8.24
CA LEU A 48 -47.27 10.91 -7.26
C LEU A 48 -47.45 12.36 -6.84
N GLN A 49 -47.27 12.65 -5.55
CA GLN A 49 -47.15 14.03 -5.06
C GLN A 49 -45.79 14.21 -4.39
N LEU A 50 -45.07 15.24 -4.82
CA LEU A 50 -43.83 15.71 -4.24
C LEU A 50 -44.11 17.07 -3.61
N TYR A 51 -43.95 17.17 -2.29
CA TYR A 51 -44.28 18.38 -1.54
C TYR A 51 -43.13 18.81 -0.63
N SER A 52 -42.89 20.11 -0.56
CA SER A 52 -42.01 20.71 0.44
C SER A 52 -42.61 21.98 1.04
N LEU A 53 -42.44 22.16 2.35
CA LEU A 53 -42.85 23.36 3.10
C LEU A 53 -42.01 24.60 2.79
N ARG A 54 -40.85 24.44 2.13
CA ARG A 54 -39.88 25.52 1.86
C ARG A 54 -39.33 25.46 0.44
N PRO A 55 -38.74 26.55 -0.08
CA PRO A 55 -38.04 26.50 -1.34
C PRO A 55 -36.77 25.65 -1.23
N LEU A 56 -36.53 24.83 -2.26
CA LEU A 56 -35.38 23.95 -2.41
C LEU A 56 -34.68 24.24 -3.74
N THR A 57 -33.39 23.93 -3.83
CA THR A 57 -32.67 23.97 -5.13
C THR A 57 -33.32 22.95 -6.07
N TRP A 58 -33.46 21.71 -5.60
CA TRP A 58 -34.24 20.66 -6.24
C TRP A 58 -34.49 19.52 -5.23
N PHE A 59 -35.52 18.71 -5.49
CA PHE A 59 -35.78 17.48 -4.74
C PHE A 59 -36.37 16.41 -5.67
N ALA A 60 -36.21 15.15 -5.30
CA ALA A 60 -36.52 14.03 -6.17
C ALA A 60 -37.06 12.81 -5.42
N TRP A 61 -37.93 12.09 -6.10
CA TRP A 61 -38.52 10.81 -5.68
C TRP A 61 -38.40 9.83 -6.84
N GLY A 62 -38.03 8.58 -6.61
CA GLY A 62 -37.86 7.62 -7.69
C GLY A 62 -38.14 6.18 -7.32
N GLN A 63 -38.60 5.41 -8.30
CA GLN A 63 -38.87 3.97 -8.20
C GLN A 63 -37.57 3.19 -8.38
N GLY A 64 -37.29 2.28 -7.44
CA GLY A 64 -36.08 1.46 -7.42
C GLY A 64 -35.33 1.54 -6.10
N ALA A 65 -34.45 0.55 -5.87
CA ALA A 65 -33.65 0.46 -4.63
C ALA A 65 -32.36 1.31 -4.64
N GLN A 66 -31.95 1.81 -5.81
CA GLN A 66 -30.71 2.55 -6.03
C GLN A 66 -30.81 3.44 -7.27
N MET A 67 -29.83 4.31 -7.52
CA MET A 67 -29.84 5.18 -8.71
C MET A 67 -29.82 4.38 -10.02
N GLN A 68 -28.97 3.36 -10.15
CA GLN A 68 -28.90 2.56 -11.37
C GLN A 68 -30.23 1.83 -11.63
N GLY A 69 -30.80 2.08 -12.80
CA GLY A 69 -32.08 1.55 -13.24
C GLY A 69 -33.29 2.29 -12.68
N ALA A 70 -33.14 3.26 -11.77
CA ALA A 70 -34.30 3.93 -11.16
C ALA A 70 -35.00 4.90 -12.12
N ASN A 71 -36.32 4.95 -11.99
CA ASN A 71 -37.19 5.95 -12.61
C ASN A 71 -37.36 7.13 -11.63
N ILE A 72 -36.76 8.27 -11.92
CA ILE A 72 -36.62 9.39 -10.97
C ILE A 72 -37.40 10.60 -11.44
N MET A 73 -38.21 11.19 -10.57
CA MET A 73 -38.99 12.40 -10.78
C MET A 73 -38.29 13.52 -10.02
N LEU A 74 -37.59 14.37 -10.75
CA LEU A 74 -36.86 15.51 -10.22
C LEU A 74 -37.73 16.78 -10.34
N VAL A 75 -37.82 17.55 -9.27
CA VAL A 75 -38.63 18.77 -9.19
C VAL A 75 -37.76 19.97 -8.84
N TYR A 76 -37.92 21.05 -9.60
CA TYR A 76 -37.30 22.35 -9.36
C TYR A 76 -38.21 23.48 -9.87
N THR A 77 -37.79 24.73 -9.70
CA THR A 77 -38.61 25.91 -9.97
C THR A 77 -38.69 26.23 -11.46
N ALA A 78 -39.90 26.46 -11.98
CA ALA A 78 -40.09 26.93 -13.35
C ALA A 78 -39.68 28.42 -13.48
N PRO A 79 -39.37 28.92 -14.69
CA PRO A 79 -38.91 30.30 -14.90
C PRO A 79 -39.90 31.39 -14.46
N ASP A 80 -41.19 31.06 -14.37
CA ASP A 80 -42.23 31.97 -13.89
C ASP A 80 -42.18 32.21 -12.37
N GLY A 81 -41.42 31.42 -11.61
CA GLY A 81 -41.29 31.50 -10.15
C GLY A 81 -42.56 31.09 -9.38
N HIS A 82 -43.65 30.77 -10.07
CA HIS A 82 -44.95 30.41 -9.50
C HIS A 82 -45.30 28.94 -9.73
N ASN A 83 -44.60 28.27 -10.66
CA ASN A 83 -44.82 26.88 -11.01
C ASN A 83 -43.55 26.04 -10.80
N VAL A 84 -43.68 24.73 -10.95
CA VAL A 84 -42.58 23.77 -10.84
C VAL A 84 -42.36 23.06 -12.18
N THR A 85 -41.12 22.70 -12.45
CA THR A 85 -40.75 21.84 -13.57
C THR A 85 -40.47 20.44 -13.05
N VAL A 86 -41.17 19.46 -13.63
CA VAL A 86 -40.96 18.03 -13.35
C VAL A 86 -40.13 17.43 -14.48
N SER A 87 -39.01 16.85 -14.09
CA SER A 87 -38.01 16.30 -15.00
C SER A 87 -37.91 14.80 -14.75
N PRO A 88 -38.48 13.95 -15.63
CA PRO A 88 -38.33 12.51 -15.52
C PRO A 88 -36.92 12.11 -15.97
N ARG A 89 -36.22 11.40 -15.11
CA ARG A 89 -34.83 10.97 -15.32
C ARG A 89 -34.71 9.46 -15.19
N LEU A 90 -33.83 8.88 -15.99
CA LEU A 90 -33.38 7.49 -15.85
C LEU A 90 -32.01 7.49 -15.19
N GLY A 91 -31.88 6.76 -14.09
CA GLY A 91 -30.58 6.50 -13.52
C GLY A 91 -29.89 5.39 -14.30
N VAL A 92 -28.74 5.69 -14.90
CA VAL A 92 -27.96 4.71 -15.67
C VAL A 92 -26.91 4.04 -14.78
N GLU A 93 -26.39 4.79 -13.81
CA GLU A 93 -25.31 4.42 -12.88
C GLU A 93 -25.36 5.36 -11.65
N HIS A 94 -24.26 5.46 -10.89
CA HIS A 94 -24.06 6.43 -9.80
C HIS A 94 -23.62 7.82 -10.31
N VAL A 95 -24.09 8.22 -11.49
CA VAL A 95 -23.85 9.53 -12.11
C VAL A 95 -25.14 10.33 -12.17
N MET A 96 -25.05 11.63 -12.44
CA MET A 96 -26.24 12.48 -12.58
C MET A 96 -27.26 11.81 -13.53
N PRO A 97 -28.51 11.58 -13.08
CA PRO A 97 -29.48 10.87 -13.89
C PRO A 97 -29.91 11.74 -15.09
N LEU A 98 -30.09 11.10 -16.24
CA LEU A 98 -30.31 11.78 -17.51
C LEU A 98 -31.79 11.81 -17.86
N TYR A 99 -32.21 12.83 -18.62
CA TYR A 99 -33.60 12.94 -19.09
C TYR A 99 -34.03 11.67 -19.80
N ASN A 100 -35.18 11.14 -19.39
CA ASN A 100 -35.80 9.96 -19.99
C ASN A 100 -36.88 10.40 -21.00
N PRO A 101 -36.59 10.38 -22.32
CA PRO A 101 -37.56 10.78 -23.32
C PRO A 101 -38.73 9.78 -23.47
N GLN A 102 -38.60 8.56 -22.93
CA GLN A 102 -39.66 7.54 -22.97
C GLN A 102 -40.66 7.68 -21.81
N ALA A 103 -40.36 8.53 -20.83
CA ALA A 103 -41.24 8.77 -19.70
C ALA A 103 -42.48 9.57 -20.13
N ARG A 104 -43.67 9.04 -19.83
CA ARG A 104 -44.95 9.73 -20.06
C ARG A 104 -45.43 10.30 -18.74
N VAL A 105 -45.02 11.54 -18.47
CA VAL A 105 -45.28 12.23 -17.21
C VAL A 105 -45.96 13.57 -17.48
N ALA A 106 -47.02 13.85 -16.74
CA ALA A 106 -47.76 15.11 -16.82
C ALA A 106 -47.90 15.75 -15.42
N LEU A 107 -47.73 17.07 -15.38
CA LEU A 107 -48.01 17.87 -14.19
C LEU A 107 -49.52 18.13 -14.09
N LEU A 108 -50.10 17.86 -12.93
CA LEU A 108 -51.53 18.01 -12.68
C LEU A 108 -51.84 19.33 -11.97
N GLY A 109 -53.12 19.71 -11.98
CA GLY A 109 -53.64 20.86 -11.23
C GLY A 109 -53.34 20.75 -9.73
N GLY A 110 -53.18 21.91 -9.07
CA GLY A 110 -52.74 21.99 -7.66
C GLY A 110 -51.22 21.95 -7.48
N SER A 111 -50.45 21.77 -8.56
CA SER A 111 -49.01 21.97 -8.57
C SER A 111 -48.65 23.45 -8.63
N GLY A 112 -47.53 23.83 -8.02
CA GLY A 112 -47.00 25.19 -8.07
C GLY A 112 -46.15 25.55 -6.87
N ILE A 113 -45.76 26.82 -6.80
CA ILE A 113 -45.00 27.41 -5.70
C ILE A 113 -45.86 28.47 -5.02
N ASN A 114 -46.10 28.28 -3.73
CA ASN A 114 -46.87 29.24 -2.94
C ASN A 114 -46.06 30.54 -2.76
N SER A 115 -46.63 31.68 -3.19
CA SER A 115 -45.91 32.95 -3.20
C SER A 115 -45.65 33.55 -1.81
N SER A 116 -46.35 33.13 -0.76
CA SER A 116 -46.13 33.62 0.60
C SER A 116 -45.22 32.71 1.43
N THR A 117 -45.27 31.40 1.22
CA THR A 117 -44.47 30.43 2.00
C THR A 117 -43.26 29.88 1.23
N GLY A 118 -43.24 29.97 -0.10
CA GLY A 118 -42.26 29.29 -0.95
C GLY A 118 -42.42 27.77 -0.99
N ALA A 119 -43.53 27.23 -0.46
CA ALA A 119 -43.82 25.81 -0.48
C ALA A 119 -44.00 25.33 -1.92
N MET A 120 -43.38 24.19 -2.24
CA MET A 120 -43.36 23.61 -3.59
C MET A 120 -44.24 22.37 -3.62
N THR A 121 -45.20 22.31 -4.55
CA THR A 121 -46.07 21.15 -4.78
C THR A 121 -45.96 20.69 -6.23
N ALA A 122 -45.69 19.41 -6.45
CA ALA A 122 -45.78 18.77 -7.75
C ALA A 122 -46.71 17.55 -7.67
N ASN A 123 -47.90 17.68 -8.25
CA ASN A 123 -48.83 16.58 -8.46
C ASN A 123 -48.56 16.00 -9.85
N ILE A 124 -48.22 14.72 -9.92
CA ILE A 124 -47.66 14.08 -11.10
C ILE A 124 -48.54 12.90 -11.50
N ARG A 125 -48.94 12.85 -12.76
CA ARG A 125 -49.47 11.66 -13.41
C ARG A 125 -48.37 10.99 -14.20
N CYS A 126 -48.21 9.68 -14.04
CA CYS A 126 -47.19 8.91 -14.75
C CYS A 126 -47.78 7.66 -15.41
N ASP A 127 -47.92 7.70 -16.74
CA ASP A 127 -48.45 6.59 -17.55
C ASP A 127 -47.37 5.56 -17.96
N SER A 128 -46.14 5.71 -17.46
CA SER A 128 -45.00 4.81 -17.71
C SER A 128 -44.30 4.36 -16.43
N CYS A 129 -44.94 4.49 -15.27
CA CYS A 129 -44.33 4.14 -13.98
C CYS A 129 -44.47 2.66 -13.61
N LEU A 130 -45.34 1.91 -14.29
CA LEU A 130 -45.42 0.45 -14.11
C LEU A 130 -44.28 -0.29 -14.84
N SER A 131 -43.75 0.30 -15.91
CA SER A 131 -42.67 -0.29 -16.71
C SER A 131 -41.90 0.82 -17.42
N TRP A 132 -40.60 0.83 -17.21
CA TRP A 132 -39.66 1.79 -17.80
C TRP A 132 -38.38 1.05 -18.23
N PRO A 133 -37.45 1.70 -18.95
CA PRO A 133 -36.26 1.01 -19.50
C PRO A 133 -35.35 0.34 -18.46
N GLY A 134 -35.41 0.79 -17.20
CA GLY A 134 -34.57 0.30 -16.10
C GLY A 134 -35.25 -0.67 -15.15
N GLY A 135 -36.56 -0.96 -15.30
CA GLY A 135 -37.30 -1.78 -14.36
C GLY A 135 -38.82 -1.78 -14.55
N GLN A 136 -39.49 -2.47 -13.65
CA GLN A 136 -40.95 -2.55 -13.56
C GLN A 136 -41.39 -2.40 -12.11
N GLU A 137 -42.60 -1.91 -11.91
CA GLU A 137 -43.22 -1.75 -10.59
C GLU A 137 -44.36 -2.76 -10.43
N ASP A 138 -44.36 -3.48 -9.31
CA ASP A 138 -45.48 -4.33 -8.92
C ASP A 138 -46.35 -3.59 -7.90
N VAL A 139 -47.54 -3.18 -8.35
CA VAL A 139 -48.53 -2.44 -7.55
C VAL A 139 -49.08 -3.23 -6.36
N HIS A 140 -48.85 -4.55 -6.29
CA HIS A 140 -49.23 -5.38 -5.15
C HIS A 140 -48.06 -5.62 -4.17
N ASN A 141 -46.88 -5.06 -4.45
CA ASN A 141 -45.72 -5.22 -3.59
C ASN A 141 -45.91 -4.48 -2.26
N THR A 142 -45.83 -5.21 -1.15
CA THR A 142 -45.98 -4.69 0.21
C THR A 142 -44.74 -3.98 0.76
N ALA A 143 -43.62 -4.04 0.02
CA ALA A 143 -42.38 -3.36 0.32
C ALA A 143 -41.64 -2.95 -0.97
N SER A 144 -42.32 -2.21 -1.84
CA SER A 144 -41.74 -1.64 -3.05
C SER A 144 -40.60 -0.67 -2.70
N PRO A 145 -39.41 -0.80 -3.31
CA PRO A 145 -38.27 0.06 -3.00
C PRO A 145 -38.32 1.39 -3.78
N TRP A 146 -38.08 2.49 -3.08
CA TRP A 146 -38.02 3.84 -3.63
C TRP A 146 -36.77 4.57 -3.15
N ILE A 147 -36.27 5.52 -3.92
CA ILE A 147 -35.18 6.43 -3.53
C ILE A 147 -35.66 7.87 -3.47
N TRP A 148 -35.02 8.65 -2.62
CA TRP A 148 -35.27 10.09 -2.51
C TRP A 148 -33.98 10.86 -2.37
N ALA A 149 -33.99 12.11 -2.82
CA ALA A 149 -32.85 13.01 -2.71
C ALA A 149 -33.29 14.47 -2.66
N VAL A 150 -32.51 15.30 -1.97
CA VAL A 150 -32.79 16.74 -1.84
C VAL A 150 -31.50 17.57 -1.84
N LYS A 151 -31.55 18.71 -2.52
CA LYS A 151 -30.54 19.76 -2.48
C LYS A 151 -31.14 21.04 -1.89
N TYR A 152 -30.54 21.53 -0.81
CA TYR A 152 -30.84 22.84 -0.25
C TYR A 152 -30.01 23.93 -0.92
N GLY A 153 -30.53 25.15 -0.85
CA GLY A 153 -29.87 26.33 -1.40
C GLY A 153 -30.84 27.22 -2.16
N SER A 154 -30.28 28.03 -3.05
CA SER A 154 -31.07 28.89 -3.94
C SER A 154 -31.82 28.05 -4.98
N PRO A 155 -33.10 28.37 -5.30
CA PRO A 155 -33.88 27.62 -6.26
C PRO A 155 -33.18 27.46 -7.61
N LEU A 156 -33.16 26.24 -8.17
CA LEU A 156 -32.79 26.03 -9.56
C LEU A 156 -33.97 26.45 -10.43
N VAL A 157 -33.79 27.53 -11.18
CA VAL A 157 -34.82 28.10 -12.05
C VAL A 157 -34.57 27.68 -13.49
N SER A 158 -35.45 26.84 -14.06
CA SER A 158 -35.33 26.34 -15.42
C SER A 158 -36.64 25.69 -15.87
N ASP A 159 -36.96 25.73 -17.16
CA ASP A 159 -38.02 24.91 -17.79
C ASP A 159 -37.46 23.65 -18.49
N SER A 160 -36.13 23.54 -18.57
CA SER A 160 -35.45 22.46 -19.28
C SER A 160 -35.43 21.16 -18.46
N VAL A 161 -36.24 20.18 -18.89
CA VAL A 161 -36.27 18.82 -18.33
C VAL A 161 -34.94 18.06 -18.42
N SER A 162 -33.92 18.60 -19.07
CA SER A 162 -32.57 18.02 -19.19
C SER A 162 -31.48 18.84 -18.50
N VAL A 163 -31.83 19.86 -17.70
CA VAL A 163 -30.88 20.71 -16.96
C VAL A 163 -29.87 19.91 -16.14
N VAL A 164 -28.63 20.41 -16.08
CA VAL A 164 -27.56 19.84 -15.24
C VAL A 164 -27.83 20.24 -13.79
N ILE A 165 -27.75 19.27 -12.87
CA ILE A 165 -27.99 19.48 -11.44
C ILE A 165 -26.74 19.20 -10.60
N ALA A 166 -26.59 19.95 -9.51
CA ALA A 166 -25.61 19.65 -8.48
C ALA A 166 -26.01 18.39 -7.69
N ILE A 167 -25.04 17.68 -7.09
CA ILE A 167 -25.28 16.51 -6.23
C ILE A 167 -26.09 16.88 -4.99
N HIS A 168 -27.03 16.02 -4.58
CA HIS A 168 -27.89 16.24 -3.40
C HIS A 168 -27.09 16.39 -2.09
N ASP A 169 -27.65 17.12 -1.13
CA ASP A 169 -27.10 17.20 0.23
C ASP A 169 -27.51 15.99 1.06
N MET A 170 -28.71 15.45 0.83
CA MET A 170 -29.19 14.24 1.48
C MET A 170 -29.97 13.36 0.52
N SER A 171 -29.94 12.06 0.81
CA SER A 171 -30.68 11.05 0.07
C SER A 171 -30.94 9.83 0.94
N GLY A 172 -31.82 8.95 0.48
CA GLY A 172 -32.09 7.69 1.14
C GLY A 172 -32.97 6.77 0.32
N VAL A 173 -33.30 5.64 0.94
CA VAL A 173 -34.20 4.62 0.39
C VAL A 173 -35.43 4.52 1.29
N ALA A 174 -36.59 4.29 0.68
CA ALA A 174 -37.85 4.04 1.34
C ALA A 174 -38.42 2.70 0.84
N ALA A 175 -39.21 2.04 1.69
CA ALA A 175 -40.00 0.88 1.30
C ALA A 175 -41.48 1.25 1.47
N LEU A 176 -42.23 1.20 0.37
CA LEU A 176 -43.62 1.59 0.30
C LEU A 176 -44.51 0.37 0.13
N ASP A 177 -45.63 0.32 0.84
CA ASP A 177 -46.61 -0.75 0.73
C ASP A 177 -47.64 -0.38 -0.33
N LEU A 178 -47.35 -0.70 -1.59
CA LEU A 178 -48.20 -0.31 -2.71
C LEU A 178 -49.58 -0.94 -2.64
N SER A 179 -49.75 -2.07 -1.95
CA SER A 179 -51.07 -2.68 -1.71
C SER A 179 -52.01 -1.79 -0.88
N ARG A 180 -51.48 -0.80 -0.15
CA ARG A 180 -52.23 0.20 0.61
C ARG A 180 -52.40 1.53 -0.12
N THR A 181 -51.82 1.65 -1.31
CA THR A 181 -51.98 2.83 -2.19
C THR A 181 -53.08 2.64 -3.22
N THR A 182 -53.66 1.44 -3.29
CA THR A 182 -54.67 1.07 -4.28
C THR A 182 -56.06 1.58 -3.90
N GLY A 183 -56.65 2.43 -4.73
CA GLY A 183 -58.05 2.81 -4.56
C GLY A 183 -58.41 4.15 -5.18
N GLY A 184 -59.71 4.40 -5.28
CA GLY A 184 -60.29 5.60 -5.86
C GLY A 184 -60.36 5.61 -7.39
N THR A 185 -61.13 6.55 -7.92
CA THR A 185 -61.39 6.75 -9.36
C THR A 185 -61.05 8.17 -9.84
N SER A 186 -60.38 8.97 -9.01
CA SER A 186 -60.06 10.37 -9.32
C SER A 186 -58.95 10.48 -10.37
N ASP A 187 -59.11 11.44 -11.30
CA ASP A 187 -58.06 11.84 -12.25
C ASP A 187 -56.91 12.64 -11.58
N ASN A 188 -57.13 13.11 -10.36
CA ASN A 188 -56.10 13.70 -9.49
C ASN A 188 -56.44 13.42 -8.02
N PRO A 189 -55.81 12.42 -7.38
CA PRO A 189 -56.15 12.02 -6.02
C PRO A 189 -55.70 13.01 -4.95
N PHE A 190 -54.94 14.06 -5.32
CA PHE A 190 -54.34 15.02 -4.40
C PHE A 190 -55.10 16.35 -4.29
N VAL A 191 -56.15 16.55 -5.09
CA VAL A 191 -56.97 17.77 -5.07
C VAL A 191 -58.40 17.39 -4.69
N GLY A 192 -58.85 17.79 -3.49
CA GLY A 192 -60.17 17.47 -2.95
C GLY A 192 -60.14 16.68 -1.63
N SER A 193 -58.99 16.11 -1.25
CA SER A 193 -58.67 15.89 0.15
C SER A 193 -58.33 17.25 0.76
N SER A 194 -59.12 17.70 1.74
CA SER A 194 -58.79 18.87 2.55
C SER A 194 -57.35 18.76 3.04
N SER A 195 -56.63 19.90 3.12
CA SER A 195 -55.34 20.15 3.78
C SER A 195 -54.93 19.07 4.80
N PRO A 196 -53.64 18.75 5.00
CA PRO A 196 -53.23 17.70 5.95
C PRO A 196 -53.82 18.00 7.33
N VAL A 197 -54.95 17.35 7.64
CA VAL A 197 -55.69 17.57 8.87
C VAL A 197 -54.96 16.75 9.92
N ASN A 198 -54.57 17.45 10.98
CA ASN A 198 -54.30 16.89 12.30
C ASN A 198 -55.54 16.13 12.80
N ASP A 199 -55.85 14.96 12.24
CA ASP A 199 -56.86 14.07 12.82
C ASP A 199 -56.15 12.99 13.62
N SER A 200 -55.84 13.37 14.85
CA SER A 200 -55.39 12.52 15.92
C SER A 200 -56.53 11.64 16.41
N THR A 201 -57.01 10.69 15.61
CA THR A 201 -57.88 9.60 16.09
C THR A 201 -57.96 8.45 15.08
N ASP A 202 -56.88 7.64 14.99
CA ASP A 202 -56.99 6.19 15.12
C ASP A 202 -55.59 5.56 15.26
N SER A 203 -55.07 5.69 16.47
CA SER A 203 -53.92 4.96 16.96
C SER A 203 -54.32 3.51 17.27
N SER A 204 -54.32 2.60 16.28
CA SER A 204 -54.16 1.15 16.52
C SER A 204 -54.05 0.29 15.24
N ALA A 205 -53.02 0.53 14.42
CA ALA A 205 -52.38 -0.52 13.63
C ALA A 205 -50.92 -0.13 13.39
N GLY A 206 -50.17 0.01 14.48
CA GLY A 206 -48.72 0.10 14.45
C GLY A 206 -48.13 -1.18 13.89
N GLN A 207 -47.95 -1.24 12.57
CA GLN A 207 -46.97 -2.10 11.95
C GLN A 207 -45.82 -1.24 11.47
N SER A 208 -44.67 -1.55 12.05
CA SER A 208 -43.35 -1.06 11.71
C SER A 208 -43.14 -0.99 10.20
N ILE A 209 -43.31 0.21 9.65
CA ILE A 209 -42.52 0.64 8.50
C ILE A 209 -41.09 0.33 8.94
N SER A 210 -40.41 -0.56 8.22
CA SER A 210 -38.98 -0.78 8.41
C SER A 210 -38.28 0.49 7.92
N ALA A 211 -38.42 1.56 8.70
CA ALA A 211 -37.44 2.61 8.77
C ALA A 211 -36.17 1.89 9.17
N VAL A 212 -35.39 1.53 8.15
CA VAL A 212 -33.99 1.14 8.33
C VAL A 212 -33.44 2.20 9.25
N ASN A 213 -33.20 1.86 10.52
CA ASN A 213 -32.83 2.82 11.54
C ASN A 213 -31.56 3.49 11.04
N LEU A 214 -31.69 4.68 10.45
CA LEU A 214 -30.66 5.27 9.61
C LEU A 214 -29.42 5.57 10.46
N ALA A 215 -29.63 5.89 11.74
CA ALA A 215 -28.56 5.99 12.72
C ALA A 215 -27.89 4.64 12.98
N ALA A 216 -28.65 3.56 13.19
CA ALA A 216 -28.08 2.23 13.39
C ALA A 216 -27.35 1.70 12.14
N VAL A 217 -27.87 1.95 10.94
CA VAL A 217 -27.22 1.58 9.68
C VAL A 217 -26.01 2.46 9.39
N HIS A 218 -26.08 3.76 9.68
CA HIS A 218 -24.91 4.64 9.60
C HIS A 218 -23.80 4.17 10.56
N THR A 219 -24.13 3.87 11.82
CA THR A 219 -23.18 3.33 12.81
C THR A 219 -22.61 1.99 12.35
N ARG A 220 -23.43 1.06 11.87
CA ARG A 220 -22.97 -0.24 11.35
C ARG A 220 -22.09 -0.08 10.11
N ARG A 221 -22.41 0.86 9.21
CA ARG A 221 -21.64 1.15 7.99
C ARG A 221 -20.28 1.76 8.31
N VAL A 222 -20.23 2.75 9.21
CA VAL A 222 -18.98 3.34 9.70
C VAL A 222 -18.14 2.30 10.43
N ALA A 223 -18.74 1.52 11.33
CA ALA A 223 -18.04 0.45 12.04
C ALA A 223 -17.46 -0.60 11.08
N HIS A 224 -18.22 -1.02 10.07
CA HIS A 224 -17.74 -1.93 9.02
C HIS A 224 -16.54 -1.33 8.27
N ALA A 225 -16.66 -0.08 7.80
CA ALA A 225 -15.59 0.58 7.04
C ALA A 225 -14.31 0.76 7.86
N VAL A 226 -14.42 1.32 9.08
CA VAL A 226 -13.26 1.53 9.97
C VAL A 226 -12.57 0.21 10.30
N LEU A 227 -13.35 -0.82 10.63
CA LEU A 227 -12.82 -2.12 10.98
C LEU A 227 -12.12 -2.77 9.77
N MET A 228 -12.72 -2.70 8.58
CA MET A 228 -12.14 -3.27 7.36
C MET A 228 -10.86 -2.55 6.92
N ILE A 229 -10.82 -1.23 7.02
CA ILE A 229 -9.61 -0.44 6.73
C ILE A 229 -8.51 -0.79 7.73
N LEU A 230 -8.82 -0.83 9.03
CA LEU A 230 -7.86 -1.21 10.06
C LEU A 230 -7.28 -2.61 9.81
N VAL A 231 -8.11 -3.59 9.44
CA VAL A 231 -7.65 -4.95 9.17
C VAL A 231 -6.76 -5.01 7.93
N PHE A 232 -7.23 -4.51 6.79
CA PHE A 232 -6.59 -4.78 5.50
C PHE A 232 -5.51 -3.77 5.10
N VAL A 233 -5.53 -2.56 5.65
CA VAL A 233 -4.52 -1.53 5.37
C VAL A 233 -3.47 -1.47 6.49
N VAL A 234 -3.82 -1.82 7.72
CA VAL A 234 -2.91 -1.70 8.88
C VAL A 234 -2.48 -3.06 9.42
N LEU A 235 -3.40 -3.84 10.00
CA LEU A 235 -3.04 -5.02 10.80
C LEU A 235 -2.46 -6.17 9.98
N LEU A 236 -3.10 -6.56 8.87
CA LEU A 236 -2.61 -7.66 8.03
C LEU A 236 -1.26 -7.33 7.36
N PRO A 237 -1.07 -6.12 6.76
CA PRO A 237 0.24 -5.71 6.25
C PRO A 237 1.30 -5.65 7.35
N THR A 238 1.00 -5.04 8.50
CA THR A 238 1.94 -4.96 9.64
C THR A 238 2.37 -6.36 10.09
N GLY A 239 1.42 -7.29 10.21
CA GLY A 239 1.71 -8.69 10.51
C GLY A 239 2.55 -9.37 9.42
N ALA A 240 2.40 -9.02 8.14
CA ALA A 240 3.20 -9.56 7.05
C ALA A 240 4.64 -8.99 7.02
N PHE A 241 4.85 -7.76 7.47
CA PHE A 241 6.17 -7.10 7.54
C PHE A 241 6.95 -7.41 8.82
N LEU A 242 6.26 -7.61 9.96
CA LEU A 242 6.88 -7.87 11.27
C LEU A 242 7.99 -8.92 11.25
N PRO A 243 7.80 -10.11 10.65
CA PRO A 243 8.86 -11.13 10.54
C PRO A 243 10.07 -10.73 9.69
N ARG A 244 9.98 -9.66 8.88
CA ARG A 244 11.06 -9.18 8.02
C ARG A 244 11.81 -8.00 8.63
N LEU A 245 11.12 -7.15 9.40
CA LEU A 245 11.67 -5.92 9.95
C LEU A 245 12.29 -6.10 11.34
N VAL A 246 11.78 -7.05 12.14
CA VAL A 246 12.19 -7.19 13.54
C VAL A 246 12.67 -8.62 13.82
N PRO A 247 13.99 -8.83 13.92
CA PRO A 247 14.56 -10.11 14.32
C PRO A 247 14.37 -10.34 15.82
N TYR A 248 13.24 -10.94 16.18
CA TYR A 248 12.86 -11.22 17.57
C TYR A 248 12.56 -12.72 17.76
N PRO A 249 13.09 -13.41 18.80
CA PRO A 249 12.93 -14.85 18.98
C PRO A 249 11.47 -15.31 19.12
N HIS A 250 10.57 -14.43 19.57
CA HIS A 250 9.13 -14.71 19.61
C HIS A 250 8.35 -14.03 18.47
N ILE A 251 9.03 -13.57 17.41
CA ILE A 251 8.38 -12.86 16.29
C ILE A 251 7.31 -13.71 15.61
N VAL A 252 7.48 -15.04 15.57
CA VAL A 252 6.47 -15.96 15.03
C VAL A 252 5.20 -15.98 15.89
N VAL A 253 5.34 -15.85 17.21
CA VAL A 253 4.22 -15.77 18.16
C VAL A 253 3.53 -14.41 18.05
N VAL A 254 4.31 -13.33 17.95
CA VAL A 254 3.79 -11.97 17.72
C VAL A 254 3.06 -11.90 16.38
N HIS A 255 3.66 -12.42 15.31
CA HIS A 255 3.04 -12.56 13.99
C HIS A 255 1.73 -13.33 14.09
N ALA A 256 1.74 -14.52 14.69
CA ALA A 256 0.53 -15.32 14.87
C ALA A 256 -0.55 -14.56 15.67
N GLY A 257 -0.17 -13.85 16.74
CA GLY A 257 -1.08 -13.05 17.55
C GLY A 257 -1.72 -11.91 16.77
N VAL A 258 -0.92 -11.14 16.03
CA VAL A 258 -1.40 -10.04 15.17
C VAL A 258 -2.29 -10.58 14.05
N GLN A 259 -1.93 -11.70 13.42
CA GLN A 259 -2.72 -12.33 12.36
C GLN A 259 -4.05 -12.88 12.87
N LEU A 260 -4.07 -13.50 14.05
CA LEU A 260 -5.31 -13.98 14.67
C LEU A 260 -6.23 -12.83 15.04
N LEU A 261 -5.70 -11.75 15.65
CA LEU A 261 -6.47 -10.55 15.94
C LEU A 261 -7.07 -9.94 14.67
N ALA A 262 -6.24 -9.78 13.63
CA ALA A 262 -6.67 -9.23 12.35
C ALA A 262 -7.77 -10.09 11.71
N LEU A 263 -7.64 -11.42 11.76
CA LEU A 263 -8.63 -12.34 11.21
C LEU A 263 -9.95 -12.34 12.00
N SER A 264 -9.89 -12.29 13.33
CA SER A 264 -11.09 -12.17 14.16
C SER A 264 -11.86 -10.88 13.87
N LEU A 265 -11.14 -9.77 13.72
CA LEU A 265 -11.73 -8.51 13.31
C LEU A 265 -12.29 -8.60 11.89
N ALA A 266 -11.58 -9.20 10.92
CA ALA A 266 -12.07 -9.39 9.55
C ALA A 266 -13.41 -10.14 9.51
N ILE A 267 -13.52 -11.22 10.29
CA ILE A 267 -14.76 -12.01 10.40
C ILE A 267 -15.88 -11.17 11.02
N ALA A 268 -15.59 -10.42 12.09
CA ALA A 268 -16.58 -9.55 12.73
C ALA A 268 -17.10 -8.47 11.76
N GLY A 269 -16.20 -7.80 11.02
CA GLY A 269 -16.61 -6.81 10.04
C GLY A 269 -17.35 -7.43 8.86
N MET A 270 -17.00 -8.64 8.41
CA MET A 270 -17.76 -9.36 7.39
C MET A 270 -19.17 -9.66 7.89
N GLY A 271 -19.32 -10.09 9.15
CA GLY A 271 -20.62 -10.28 9.79
C GLY A 271 -21.49 -9.01 9.80
N ILE A 272 -20.90 -7.85 10.13
CA ILE A 272 -21.59 -6.55 10.04
C ILE A 272 -21.98 -6.24 8.59
N GLY A 273 -21.07 -6.49 7.64
CA GLY A 273 -21.28 -6.26 6.21
C GLY A 273 -22.39 -7.14 5.62
N LEU A 274 -22.45 -8.41 5.99
CA LEU A 274 -23.50 -9.34 5.58
C LEU A 274 -24.85 -8.98 6.19
N SER A 275 -24.88 -8.67 7.49
CA SER A 275 -26.11 -8.23 8.16
C SER A 275 -26.68 -6.98 7.51
N MET A 276 -25.84 -5.97 7.25
CA MET A 276 -26.27 -4.74 6.57
C MET A 276 -26.64 -5.01 5.11
N GLY A 277 -25.85 -5.79 4.39
CA GLY A 277 -26.09 -6.12 2.98
C GLY A 277 -27.39 -6.88 2.79
N GLN A 278 -27.78 -7.74 3.73
CA GLN A 278 -29.06 -8.42 3.71
C GLN A 278 -30.22 -7.45 4.00
N SER A 279 -30.07 -6.54 4.98
CA SER A 279 -31.08 -5.52 5.28
C SER A 279 -31.27 -4.48 4.18
N LEU A 280 -30.26 -4.25 3.34
CA LEU A 280 -30.27 -3.28 2.25
C LEU A 280 -30.36 -3.93 0.86
N HIS A 281 -30.51 -5.26 0.78
CA HIS A 281 -30.49 -6.04 -0.47
C HIS A 281 -29.24 -5.80 -1.36
N LEU A 282 -28.08 -5.53 -0.75
CA LEU A 282 -26.82 -5.23 -1.45
C LEU A 282 -25.89 -6.45 -1.64
N LEU A 283 -26.29 -7.66 -1.22
CA LEU A 283 -25.40 -8.83 -1.26
C LEU A 283 -25.02 -9.28 -2.68
N GLN A 284 -25.78 -8.85 -3.70
CA GLN A 284 -25.54 -9.20 -5.10
C GLN A 284 -24.45 -8.33 -5.77
N PHE A 285 -23.97 -7.27 -5.09
CA PHE A 285 -22.94 -6.39 -5.67
C PHE A 285 -21.53 -6.97 -5.56
N TYR A 286 -20.64 -6.50 -6.44
CA TYR A 286 -19.25 -6.94 -6.47
C TYR A 286 -18.54 -6.79 -5.12
N HIS A 287 -18.84 -5.72 -4.36
CA HIS A 287 -18.15 -5.46 -3.09
C HIS A 287 -18.40 -6.54 -2.02
N PRO A 288 -19.66 -6.91 -1.70
CA PRO A 288 -19.92 -8.04 -0.81
C PRO A 288 -19.43 -9.39 -1.34
N ILE A 289 -19.56 -9.65 -2.64
CA ILE A 289 -19.11 -10.92 -3.26
C ILE A 289 -17.60 -11.10 -3.09
N ILE A 290 -16.81 -10.10 -3.50
CA ILE A 290 -15.35 -10.11 -3.36
C ILE A 290 -14.97 -10.17 -1.88
N GLY A 291 -15.65 -9.41 -1.02
CA GLY A 291 -15.41 -9.40 0.42
C GLY A 291 -15.58 -10.78 1.06
N MET A 292 -16.64 -11.50 0.72
CA MET A 292 -16.87 -12.88 1.20
C MET A 292 -15.76 -13.82 0.72
N VAL A 293 -15.40 -13.79 -0.56
CA VAL A 293 -14.34 -14.65 -1.12
C VAL A 293 -13.00 -14.38 -0.42
N VAL A 294 -12.62 -13.11 -0.25
CA VAL A 294 -11.36 -12.72 0.39
C VAL A 294 -11.33 -13.14 1.86
N VAL A 295 -12.35 -12.80 2.65
CA VAL A 295 -12.35 -13.10 4.09
C VAL A 295 -12.45 -14.60 4.34
N CYS A 296 -13.28 -15.34 3.60
CA CYS A 296 -13.38 -16.80 3.73
C CYS A 296 -12.08 -17.50 3.32
N SER A 297 -11.43 -17.06 2.23
CA SER A 297 -10.16 -17.66 1.82
C SER A 297 -9.04 -17.43 2.84
N LEU A 298 -8.99 -16.23 3.44
CA LEU A 298 -8.08 -15.92 4.53
C LEU A 298 -8.41 -16.73 5.79
N ALA A 299 -9.69 -16.87 6.15
CA ALA A 299 -10.07 -17.61 7.35
C ALA A 299 -9.78 -19.11 7.26
N LEU A 300 -10.02 -19.71 6.10
CA LEU A 300 -9.93 -21.17 5.92
C LEU A 300 -8.52 -21.64 5.58
N PHE A 301 -7.82 -20.94 4.69
CA PHE A 301 -6.58 -21.46 4.11
C PHE A 301 -5.31 -20.87 4.72
N GLN A 302 -5.29 -19.58 5.09
CA GLN A 302 -4.07 -18.94 5.63
C GLN A 302 -3.57 -19.58 6.94
N PRO A 303 -4.41 -19.80 7.98
CA PRO A 303 -3.96 -20.39 9.24
C PRO A 303 -3.45 -21.82 9.05
N VAL A 304 -4.12 -22.61 8.21
CA VAL A 304 -3.76 -24.00 7.93
C VAL A 304 -2.40 -24.07 7.26
N MET A 305 -2.18 -23.31 6.19
CA MET A 305 -0.89 -23.31 5.48
C MET A 305 0.23 -22.73 6.35
N GLY A 306 -0.04 -21.69 7.13
CA GLY A 306 0.93 -21.11 8.07
C GLY A 306 1.36 -22.10 9.14
N LEU A 307 0.42 -22.86 9.72
CA LEU A 307 0.70 -23.89 10.71
C LEU A 307 1.47 -25.07 10.11
N LEU A 308 1.09 -25.53 8.92
CA LEU A 308 1.79 -26.61 8.21
C LEU A 308 3.23 -26.21 7.88
N GLN A 309 3.43 -24.99 7.38
CA GLN A 309 4.77 -24.46 7.12
C GLN A 309 5.59 -24.30 8.41
N HIS A 310 4.99 -23.80 9.49
CA HIS A 310 5.69 -23.67 10.77
C HIS A 310 6.10 -25.03 11.34
N ARG A 311 5.22 -26.04 11.27
CA ARG A 311 5.54 -27.43 11.67
C ARG A 311 6.64 -28.04 10.81
N TYR A 312 6.61 -27.81 9.50
CA TYR A 312 7.67 -28.25 8.59
C TYR A 312 9.01 -27.58 8.94
N PHE A 313 9.01 -26.25 9.08
CA PHE A 313 10.20 -25.49 9.45
C PHE A 313 10.79 -25.92 10.80
N ARG A 314 9.96 -26.24 11.81
CA ARG A 314 10.45 -26.78 13.09
C ARG A 314 11.13 -28.14 12.95
N ARG A 315 10.75 -28.96 11.97
CA ARG A 315 11.33 -30.29 11.73
C ARG A 315 12.57 -30.24 10.85
N THR A 316 12.54 -29.48 9.77
CA THR A 316 13.57 -29.53 8.71
C THR A 316 14.48 -28.30 8.68
N ARG A 317 14.12 -27.22 9.38
CA ARG A 317 14.75 -25.89 9.28
C ARG A 317 14.80 -25.31 7.86
N LYS A 318 14.04 -25.89 6.92
CA LYS A 318 13.93 -25.46 5.52
C LYS A 318 12.53 -24.90 5.23
N LYS A 319 12.39 -24.14 4.13
CA LYS A 319 11.07 -23.71 3.61
C LYS A 319 10.36 -24.92 3.02
N GLY A 320 9.13 -25.17 3.44
CA GLY A 320 8.29 -26.25 2.90
C GLY A 320 7.42 -25.75 1.76
N VAL A 321 6.80 -26.68 1.03
CA VAL A 321 5.94 -26.39 -0.12
C VAL A 321 4.78 -25.45 0.27
N PHE A 322 4.28 -25.52 1.51
CA PHE A 322 3.19 -24.67 2.00
C PHE A 322 3.58 -23.20 2.25
N ALA A 323 4.88 -22.87 2.29
CA ALA A 323 5.34 -21.48 2.44
C ALA A 323 4.95 -20.59 1.24
N TYR A 324 5.03 -21.15 0.03
CA TYR A 324 4.76 -20.44 -1.22
C TYR A 324 3.28 -20.05 -1.37
N PRO A 325 2.32 -21.00 -1.29
CA PRO A 325 0.90 -20.65 -1.39
C PRO A 325 0.43 -19.82 -0.20
N HIS A 326 0.98 -19.99 1.00
CA HIS A 326 0.68 -19.10 2.14
C HIS A 326 1.05 -17.64 1.83
N ARG A 327 2.25 -17.38 1.28
CA ARG A 327 2.66 -16.02 0.91
C ARG A 327 1.86 -15.44 -0.24
N TRP A 328 1.66 -16.20 -1.32
CA TRP A 328 0.97 -15.72 -2.52
C TRP A 328 -0.53 -15.51 -2.29
N LEU A 329 -1.19 -16.42 -1.58
CA LEU A 329 -2.60 -16.21 -1.21
C LEU A 329 -2.76 -14.96 -0.34
N GLY A 330 -1.83 -14.70 0.59
CA GLY A 330 -1.88 -13.51 1.45
C GLY A 330 -1.77 -12.22 0.64
N ARG A 331 -0.85 -12.18 -0.33
CA ARG A 331 -0.64 -11.03 -1.23
C ARG A 331 -1.85 -10.79 -2.14
N ALA A 332 -2.35 -11.85 -2.75
CA ALA A 332 -3.51 -11.77 -3.63
C ALA A 332 -4.75 -11.30 -2.86
N ALA A 333 -5.00 -11.86 -1.67
CA ALA A 333 -6.13 -11.50 -0.83
C ALA A 333 -6.05 -10.04 -0.34
N ILE A 334 -4.89 -9.55 0.09
CA ILE A 334 -4.74 -8.15 0.52
C ILE A 334 -4.90 -7.18 -0.66
N THR A 335 -4.37 -7.53 -1.84
CA THR A 335 -4.57 -6.72 -3.05
C THR A 335 -6.04 -6.62 -3.43
N LEU A 336 -6.73 -7.76 -3.46
CA LEU A 336 -8.17 -7.81 -3.72
C LEU A 336 -8.95 -7.08 -2.64
N ALA A 337 -8.54 -7.13 -1.37
CA ALA A 337 -9.19 -6.40 -0.28
C ALA A 337 -9.06 -4.88 -0.42
N ILE A 338 -7.89 -4.38 -0.87
CA ILE A 338 -7.68 -2.96 -1.12
C ILE A 338 -8.55 -2.48 -2.29
N ILE A 339 -8.58 -3.24 -3.39
CA ILE A 339 -9.51 -2.95 -4.50
C ILE A 339 -10.96 -2.96 -3.98
N ASN A 340 -11.30 -3.95 -3.16
CA ASN A 340 -12.63 -4.11 -2.62
C ASN A 340 -13.03 -2.97 -1.65
N GLY A 341 -12.09 -2.42 -0.88
CA GLY A 341 -12.34 -1.25 -0.04
C GLY A 341 -12.68 -0.01 -0.87
N GLY A 342 -12.00 0.20 -1.99
CA GLY A 342 -12.37 1.22 -2.98
C GLY A 342 -13.77 1.01 -3.57
N LEU A 343 -14.12 -0.24 -3.90
CA LEU A 343 -15.48 -0.58 -4.34
C LEU A 343 -16.53 -0.36 -3.24
N GLY A 344 -16.15 -0.53 -1.97
CA GLY A 344 -17.00 -0.23 -0.81
C GLY A 344 -17.28 1.27 -0.69
N PHE A 345 -16.28 2.13 -0.89
CA PHE A 345 -16.47 3.58 -0.96
C PHE A 345 -17.32 4.01 -2.16
N ARG A 346 -17.14 3.36 -3.31
CA ARG A 346 -18.00 3.58 -4.49
C ARG A 346 -19.46 3.20 -4.22
N LEU A 347 -19.69 2.04 -3.58
CA LEU A 347 -21.02 1.58 -3.18
C LEU A 347 -21.67 2.48 -2.11
N ALA A 348 -20.86 3.10 -1.24
CA ALA A 348 -21.33 4.06 -0.25
C ALA A 348 -21.64 5.45 -0.83
N GLY A 349 -21.18 5.75 -2.05
CA GLY A 349 -21.32 7.04 -2.73
C GLY A 349 -20.23 8.03 -2.31
N VAL A 350 -19.20 8.18 -3.16
CA VAL A 350 -18.09 9.13 -2.94
C VAL A 350 -18.62 10.58 -2.92
N GLY A 351 -18.24 11.33 -1.89
CA GLY A 351 -18.73 12.70 -1.65
C GLY A 351 -19.94 12.78 -0.72
N SER A 352 -20.46 11.64 -0.24
CA SER A 352 -21.45 11.61 0.83
C SER A 352 -20.85 11.99 2.19
N SER A 353 -21.69 12.31 3.18
CA SER A 353 -21.26 12.51 4.58
C SER A 353 -20.53 11.31 5.19
N ILE A 354 -20.65 10.13 4.58
CA ILE A 354 -20.14 8.84 5.06
C ILE A 354 -18.87 8.43 4.31
N ALA A 355 -18.75 8.80 3.03
CA ALA A 355 -17.56 8.63 2.21
C ALA A 355 -17.09 9.99 1.68
N PRO A 356 -16.71 10.93 2.57
CA PRO A 356 -16.28 12.25 2.14
C PRO A 356 -15.05 12.11 1.26
N THR A 357 -14.95 12.94 0.23
CA THR A 357 -13.88 12.86 -0.77
C THR A 357 -12.49 12.84 -0.12
N GLY A 358 -12.29 13.59 0.97
CA GLY A 358 -11.06 13.57 1.75
C GLY A 358 -10.73 12.21 2.38
N ALA A 359 -11.72 11.47 2.90
CA ALA A 359 -11.51 10.13 3.45
C ALA A 359 -11.20 9.10 2.36
N VAL A 360 -11.82 9.23 1.18
CA VAL A 360 -11.52 8.37 0.03
C VAL A 360 -10.09 8.62 -0.47
N ILE A 361 -9.69 9.89 -0.61
CA ILE A 361 -8.31 10.26 -0.97
C ILE A 361 -7.32 9.73 0.07
N ALA A 362 -7.57 9.95 1.37
CA ALA A 362 -6.71 9.47 2.44
C ALA A 362 -6.55 7.94 2.40
N TYR A 363 -7.66 7.22 2.24
CA TYR A 363 -7.64 5.77 2.07
C TYR A 363 -6.82 5.36 0.84
N SER A 364 -7.06 5.97 -0.33
CA SER A 364 -6.37 5.62 -1.58
C SER A 364 -4.86 5.85 -1.49
N VAL A 365 -4.41 6.95 -0.88
CA VAL A 365 -2.98 7.24 -0.70
C VAL A 365 -2.36 6.22 0.25
N VAL A 366 -2.94 6.02 1.44
CA VAL A 366 -2.37 5.11 2.45
C VAL A 366 -2.37 3.67 1.94
N ALA A 367 -3.49 3.20 1.38
CA ALA A 367 -3.59 1.85 0.83
C ALA A 367 -2.66 1.65 -0.37
N GLY A 368 -2.48 2.67 -1.21
CA GLY A 368 -1.52 2.65 -2.32
C GLY A 368 -0.07 2.52 -1.83
N VAL A 369 0.34 3.32 -0.85
CA VAL A 369 1.69 3.24 -0.25
C VAL A 369 1.93 1.87 0.40
N VAL A 370 0.96 1.39 1.19
CA VAL A 370 1.05 0.07 1.84
C VAL A 370 1.11 -1.05 0.80
N TRP A 371 0.30 -0.97 -0.26
CA TRP A 371 0.34 -1.94 -1.35
C TRP A 371 1.67 -1.90 -2.10
N LEU A 372 2.21 -0.71 -2.38
CA LEU A 372 3.51 -0.54 -3.01
C LEU A 372 4.63 -1.10 -2.14
N ALA A 373 4.63 -0.86 -0.82
CA ALA A 373 5.58 -1.49 0.10
C ALA A 373 5.44 -3.02 0.12
N MET A 374 4.22 -3.53 0.01
CA MET A 374 3.96 -4.97 -0.05
C MET A 374 4.40 -5.56 -1.40
N ALA A 375 4.21 -4.84 -2.50
CA ALA A 375 4.56 -5.25 -3.86
C ALA A 375 6.06 -5.14 -4.14
N SER A 376 6.73 -4.09 -3.64
CA SER A 376 8.18 -3.89 -3.76
C SER A 376 8.97 -4.95 -3.01
N THR A 377 8.39 -5.51 -1.95
CA THR A 377 8.90 -6.73 -1.34
C THR A 377 8.55 -7.97 -2.17
N SER A 378 8.90 -7.99 -3.45
CA SER A 378 8.76 -9.16 -4.30
C SER A 378 9.47 -10.36 -3.66
N PRO A 379 8.90 -11.58 -3.69
CA PRO A 379 9.79 -12.73 -3.70
C PRO A 379 10.63 -12.59 -4.97
N LYS A 380 11.96 -12.62 -4.84
CA LYS A 380 12.75 -13.14 -5.95
C LYS A 380 12.17 -14.48 -6.33
N THR A 381 11.39 -14.51 -7.39
CA THR A 381 11.06 -15.73 -8.08
C THR A 381 12.38 -16.22 -8.64
N GLY A 382 12.93 -17.29 -8.08
CA GLY A 382 13.70 -18.20 -8.90
C GLY A 382 12.75 -18.60 -10.03
N ASN A 383 13.02 -18.12 -11.24
CA ASN A 383 12.22 -18.52 -12.39
C ASN A 383 12.32 -20.05 -12.50
N PRO A 384 11.19 -20.76 -12.71
CA PRO A 384 11.28 -22.09 -13.28
C PRO A 384 11.98 -21.95 -14.64
N VAL A 385 12.94 -22.83 -14.88
CA VAL A 385 13.65 -23.01 -16.15
C VAL A 385 12.64 -22.89 -17.29
N ALA A 386 12.68 -21.79 -18.02
CA ALA A 386 12.03 -21.67 -19.32
C ALA A 386 13.09 -22.00 -20.36
N GLU A 387 12.77 -22.96 -21.23
CA GLU A 387 13.49 -23.21 -22.48
C GLU A 387 13.57 -21.91 -23.31
N PRO A 388 14.60 -21.78 -24.17
CA PRO A 388 14.89 -20.53 -24.87
C PRO A 388 13.86 -20.30 -25.98
N ASP A 389 13.05 -19.26 -25.85
CA ASP A 389 12.34 -18.68 -26.98
C ASP A 389 13.22 -17.63 -27.67
N ASP A 390 13.23 -17.74 -29.00
CA ASP A 390 13.99 -17.03 -30.04
C ASP A 390 13.98 -15.49 -29.91
N PRO A 391 15.07 -14.76 -30.24
CA PRO A 391 15.17 -13.33 -30.03
C PRO A 391 14.57 -12.57 -31.21
N GLN A 392 13.37 -12.03 -31.04
CA GLN A 392 12.87 -10.98 -31.91
C GLN A 392 11.86 -10.08 -31.17
N ASN A 393 12.37 -8.97 -30.62
CA ASN A 393 12.14 -7.62 -31.14
C ASN A 393 12.50 -6.58 -30.07
N ASP A 394 13.37 -5.66 -30.46
CA ASP A 394 14.04 -4.65 -29.64
C ASP A 394 13.11 -3.54 -29.12
N SER A 395 13.42 -3.03 -27.93
CA SER A 395 13.63 -1.59 -27.71
C SER A 395 14.20 -1.33 -26.32
N ASP A 396 15.49 -1.62 -26.18
CA ASP A 396 16.31 -1.14 -25.06
C ASP A 396 16.59 0.35 -25.21
N ASN A 397 16.20 1.13 -24.21
CA ASN A 397 16.79 2.44 -23.95
C ASN A 397 16.86 2.67 -22.43
N VAL A 398 17.96 2.21 -21.83
CA VAL A 398 18.39 2.69 -20.51
C VAL A 398 19.01 4.06 -20.73
N SER A 399 18.21 5.11 -20.50
CA SER A 399 18.67 6.49 -20.53
C SER A 399 19.49 6.78 -19.28
N LEU A 400 20.82 6.71 -19.39
CA LEU A 400 21.74 7.37 -18.46
C LEU A 400 21.70 8.87 -18.77
N SER A 401 21.33 9.71 -17.79
CA SER A 401 21.25 11.16 -17.96
C SER A 401 22.61 11.73 -18.39
N SER A 402 22.58 12.55 -19.44
CA SER A 402 23.74 13.14 -20.10
C SER A 402 24.45 14.18 -19.22
N ALA A 403 25.62 13.82 -18.70
CA ALA A 403 26.67 14.76 -18.30
C ALA A 403 28.05 14.09 -18.44
N GLY A 404 28.52 13.91 -19.68
CA GLY A 404 29.87 13.40 -19.99
C GLY A 404 29.86 12.37 -21.12
N THR A 405 30.50 12.70 -22.25
CA THR A 405 30.55 11.90 -23.48
C THR A 405 31.48 10.68 -23.43
N ASP A 406 31.91 10.22 -22.25
CA ASP A 406 32.92 9.16 -22.10
C ASP A 406 32.33 7.79 -21.70
N TYR A 407 31.02 7.68 -21.53
CA TYR A 407 30.35 6.46 -21.06
C TYR A 407 29.83 5.61 -22.22
N THR A 408 30.34 4.38 -22.34
CA THR A 408 29.85 3.39 -23.32
C THR A 408 28.69 2.60 -22.71
N SER A 409 27.64 2.32 -23.50
CA SER A 409 26.51 1.48 -23.07
C SER A 409 26.98 0.08 -22.64
N LEU A 410 26.37 -0.45 -21.57
CA LEU A 410 26.65 -1.79 -21.05
C LEU A 410 26.42 -2.86 -22.13
N ARG A 411 27.36 -3.81 -22.29
CA ARG A 411 27.18 -4.99 -23.15
C ARG A 411 26.23 -5.99 -22.46
N SER A 412 25.35 -6.63 -23.23
CA SER A 412 24.39 -7.63 -22.72
C SER A 412 25.05 -8.75 -21.91
N SER A 413 26.26 -9.19 -22.30
CA SER A 413 27.03 -10.23 -21.61
C SER A 413 27.46 -9.85 -20.18
N VAL A 414 27.46 -8.56 -19.82
CA VAL A 414 27.76 -8.07 -18.47
C VAL A 414 26.54 -8.22 -17.54
N LEU A 415 25.33 -8.35 -18.12
CA LEU A 415 24.08 -8.56 -17.37
C LEU A 415 23.76 -10.05 -17.14
N GLU A 416 24.44 -10.95 -17.85
CA GLU A 416 24.33 -12.40 -17.63
C GLU A 416 25.01 -12.75 -16.31
N TYR A 417 24.28 -13.25 -15.32
CA TYR A 417 24.84 -13.61 -14.01
C TYR A 417 25.29 -15.07 -13.96
N GLU A 418 26.31 -15.36 -13.14
CA GLU A 418 26.79 -16.72 -12.89
C GLU A 418 26.10 -17.31 -11.65
N TYR A 419 25.90 -18.62 -11.63
CA TYR A 419 25.29 -19.31 -10.49
C TYR A 419 26.15 -20.49 -10.05
N GLU A 420 26.57 -20.50 -8.79
CA GLU A 420 27.35 -21.58 -8.17
C GLU A 420 26.79 -21.86 -6.77
N ASN A 421 26.66 -23.12 -6.39
CA ASN A 421 26.13 -23.55 -5.08
C ASN A 421 24.77 -22.89 -4.69
N GLY A 422 23.92 -22.60 -5.68
CA GLY A 422 22.61 -21.97 -5.50
C GLY A 422 22.64 -20.46 -5.19
N ARG A 423 23.80 -19.81 -5.30
CA ARG A 423 24.01 -18.37 -5.12
C ARG A 423 24.37 -17.70 -6.45
N ARG A 424 24.12 -16.39 -6.57
CA ARG A 424 24.41 -15.59 -7.78
C ARG A 424 25.74 -14.86 -7.64
N TYR A 425 26.56 -14.81 -8.69
CA TYR A 425 27.87 -14.16 -8.74
C TYR A 425 28.02 -13.27 -9.98
N GLN A 426 29.07 -12.45 -9.99
CA GLN A 426 29.44 -11.57 -11.09
C GLN A 426 29.99 -12.35 -12.30
N SER A 427 29.62 -11.94 -13.50
CA SER A 427 30.15 -12.48 -14.77
C SER A 427 31.29 -11.66 -15.34
N TYR A 428 31.21 -10.32 -15.22
CA TYR A 428 32.31 -9.44 -15.57
C TYR A 428 33.51 -9.75 -14.68
N ARG A 429 34.67 -9.98 -15.33
CA ARG A 429 35.92 -10.40 -14.66
C ARG A 429 35.70 -11.63 -13.74
N LYS A 430 35.07 -12.68 -14.28
CA LYS A 430 34.82 -13.96 -13.58
C LYS A 430 36.07 -14.43 -12.81
N GLY A 431 35.85 -14.81 -11.56
CA GLY A 431 36.90 -15.30 -10.66
C GLY A 431 37.74 -14.22 -9.97
N GLN A 432 37.45 -12.92 -10.14
CA GLN A 432 38.15 -11.85 -9.41
C GLN A 432 37.57 -11.57 -8.00
N TYR A 433 36.38 -12.09 -7.68
CA TYR A 433 35.71 -11.86 -6.40
C TYR A 433 34.95 -13.12 -5.96
N LEU A 434 35.03 -13.45 -4.66
CA LEU A 434 34.58 -14.73 -4.10
C LEU A 434 33.17 -14.73 -3.53
N PHE A 435 32.58 -13.55 -3.34
CA PHE A 435 31.31 -13.44 -2.63
C PHE A 435 30.14 -13.27 -3.59
N PRO A 436 28.96 -13.80 -3.23
CA PRO A 436 27.78 -13.69 -4.07
C PRO A 436 27.30 -12.24 -4.18
N ASN A 437 26.44 -11.97 -5.16
CA ASN A 437 25.81 -10.67 -5.39
C ASN A 437 24.27 -10.78 -5.49
N ASP A 438 23.68 -11.89 -5.05
CA ASP A 438 22.23 -12.03 -4.91
C ASP A 438 21.64 -11.17 -3.78
N ASP A 439 20.34 -10.87 -3.83
CA ASP A 439 19.65 -10.05 -2.83
C ASP A 439 19.82 -10.52 -1.38
N GLU A 440 20.06 -11.81 -1.10
CA GLU A 440 20.36 -12.20 0.29
C GLU A 440 21.68 -11.56 0.76
N GLU A 441 22.67 -11.48 -0.12
CA GLU A 441 23.92 -10.79 0.15
C GLU A 441 23.78 -9.26 0.08
N GLN A 442 22.95 -8.73 -0.82
CA GLN A 442 22.68 -7.29 -0.87
C GLN A 442 21.99 -6.79 0.40
N ASP A 443 20.96 -7.50 0.88
CA ASP A 443 20.29 -7.21 2.15
C ASP A 443 21.30 -7.21 3.32
N ARG A 444 22.26 -8.15 3.31
CA ARG A 444 23.32 -8.23 4.32
C ARG A 444 24.28 -7.04 4.25
N MET A 445 24.64 -6.58 3.05
CA MET A 445 25.52 -5.42 2.84
C MET A 445 24.83 -4.12 3.28
N ASP A 446 23.57 -3.92 2.91
CA ASP A 446 22.78 -2.75 3.33
C ASP A 446 22.58 -2.72 4.85
N PHE A 447 22.39 -3.90 5.45
CA PHE A 447 22.32 -4.03 6.91
C PHE A 447 23.64 -3.70 7.60
N LEU A 448 24.79 -4.06 7.00
CA LEU A 448 26.09 -3.65 7.50
C LEU A 448 26.30 -2.14 7.39
N HIS A 449 25.84 -1.50 6.32
CA HIS A 449 25.87 -0.04 6.18
C HIS A 449 25.10 0.67 7.30
N HIS A 450 23.93 0.15 7.70
CA HIS A 450 23.20 0.65 8.88
C HIS A 450 24.03 0.57 10.17
N ILE A 451 24.77 -0.52 10.37
CA ILE A 451 25.65 -0.70 11.54
C ILE A 451 26.79 0.33 11.53
N TYR A 452 27.38 0.60 10.38
CA TYR A 452 28.35 1.69 10.22
C TYR A 452 27.73 3.03 10.65
N GLY A 453 26.50 3.34 10.22
CA GLY A 453 25.78 4.55 10.67
C GLY A 453 25.62 4.63 12.19
N MET A 454 25.26 3.52 12.86
CA MET A 454 25.15 3.45 14.32
C MET A 454 26.49 3.71 15.05
N ILE A 455 27.59 3.16 14.51
CA ILE A 455 28.94 3.32 15.06
C ILE A 455 29.46 4.74 14.83
N LEU A 456 29.24 5.26 13.63
CA LEU A 456 29.73 6.56 13.19
C LEU A 456 28.93 7.73 13.76
N GLY A 457 27.68 7.47 14.19
CA GLY A 457 26.77 8.49 14.70
C GLY A 457 26.03 9.22 13.58
N GLY A 458 25.74 8.52 12.48
CA GLY A 458 25.15 9.07 11.26
C GLY A 458 26.18 9.40 10.19
N GLU A 459 27.39 9.81 10.56
CA GLU A 459 28.46 10.18 9.62
C GLU A 459 28.83 9.04 8.65
N LEU A 460 29.24 9.40 7.43
CA LEU A 460 29.62 8.42 6.39
C LEU A 460 31.13 8.23 6.22
N HIS A 461 31.95 9.15 6.72
CA HIS A 461 33.40 9.18 6.58
C HIS A 461 34.08 9.69 7.86
N ARG A 462 35.39 9.45 7.98
CA ARG A 462 36.23 9.96 9.08
C ARG A 462 37.32 10.90 8.59
N ALA A 463 37.64 10.89 7.29
CA ALA A 463 38.49 11.87 6.67
C ALA A 463 37.85 13.27 6.83
N PRO A 464 38.64 14.31 7.15
CA PRO A 464 38.15 15.66 7.37
C PRO A 464 37.90 16.40 6.04
N VAL A 465 37.00 15.86 5.22
CA VAL A 465 36.54 16.52 3.99
C VAL A 465 35.55 17.64 4.32
N LYS A 466 35.59 18.74 3.56
CA LYS A 466 34.71 19.90 3.74
C LYS A 466 33.72 20.00 2.59
N GLY A 467 32.43 20.05 2.90
CA GLY A 467 31.38 19.94 1.89
C GLY A 467 31.41 20.96 0.78
N ASP A 468 31.66 22.22 1.11
CA ASP A 468 31.73 23.31 0.13
C ASP A 468 32.90 23.18 -0.86
N THR A 469 33.82 22.24 -0.63
CA THR A 469 35.04 22.05 -1.44
C THR A 469 35.07 20.73 -2.21
N LEU A 470 34.03 19.91 -2.10
CA LEU A 470 33.90 18.64 -2.80
C LEU A 470 33.22 18.86 -4.15
N GLY A 471 33.97 18.61 -5.22
CA GLY A 471 33.50 18.62 -6.60
C GLY A 471 33.38 17.23 -7.21
N ARG A 472 34.31 16.30 -6.92
CA ARG A 472 34.31 14.94 -7.50
C ARG A 472 34.70 13.87 -6.48
N VAL A 473 33.85 12.86 -6.32
CA VAL A 473 34.01 11.79 -5.32
C VAL A 473 33.92 10.42 -6.00
N LEU A 474 34.84 9.53 -5.67
CA LEU A 474 34.86 8.15 -6.15
C LEU A 474 34.63 7.17 -5.00
N GLY A 475 33.57 6.37 -5.08
CA GLY A 475 33.40 5.16 -4.30
C GLY A 475 33.94 3.96 -5.08
N ILE A 476 34.87 3.20 -4.51
CA ILE A 476 35.39 1.96 -5.11
C ILE A 476 34.79 0.72 -4.45
N GLY A 477 34.43 -0.29 -5.24
CA GLY A 477 33.81 -1.54 -4.77
C GLY A 477 32.52 -1.28 -3.98
N THR A 478 31.61 -0.54 -4.59
CA THR A 478 30.43 0.04 -3.89
C THR A 478 29.30 -0.94 -3.62
N GLY A 479 29.33 -2.16 -4.19
CA GLY A 479 28.30 -3.17 -4.02
C GLY A 479 26.91 -2.66 -4.43
N THR A 480 25.98 -2.61 -3.48
CA THR A 480 24.62 -2.06 -3.70
C THR A 480 24.60 -0.58 -4.06
N GLY A 481 25.71 0.13 -3.81
CA GLY A 481 25.83 1.56 -4.05
C GLY A 481 25.30 2.42 -2.91
N ILE A 482 24.78 1.82 -1.83
CA ILE A 482 24.09 2.55 -0.74
C ILE A 482 24.93 3.65 -0.12
N TRP A 483 26.25 3.44 0.05
CA TRP A 483 27.13 4.49 0.55
C TRP A 483 27.25 5.67 -0.42
N ALA A 484 27.39 5.41 -1.72
CA ALA A 484 27.53 6.47 -2.71
C ALA A 484 26.21 7.26 -2.88
N ILE A 485 25.08 6.56 -2.83
CA ILE A 485 23.75 7.18 -2.83
C ILE A 485 23.57 8.04 -1.59
N ASP A 486 23.80 7.49 -0.40
CA ASP A 486 23.68 8.25 0.85
C ASP A 486 24.65 9.43 0.87
N PHE A 487 25.88 9.29 0.33
CA PHE A 487 26.83 10.39 0.24
C PHE A 487 26.33 11.48 -0.72
N ALA A 488 25.73 11.11 -1.85
CA ALA A 488 25.16 12.04 -2.82
C ALA A 488 23.89 12.75 -2.28
N GLU A 489 23.10 12.07 -1.44
CA GLU A 489 21.84 12.60 -0.88
C GLU A 489 21.97 13.22 0.52
N TYR A 490 23.07 12.98 1.25
CA TYR A 490 23.06 12.97 2.71
C TYR A 490 22.35 14.19 3.30
N ASN A 491 21.24 13.94 3.99
CA ASN A 491 20.56 14.90 4.84
C ASN A 491 20.97 14.58 6.28
N MET A 492 21.54 15.54 7.00
CA MET A 492 21.48 15.50 8.46
C MET A 492 20.00 15.61 8.86
N ILE A 493 19.32 14.47 9.02
CA ILE A 493 18.06 14.42 9.75
C ILE A 493 18.44 14.65 11.21
N ASP A 494 18.42 15.92 11.60
CA ASP A 494 18.40 16.31 12.98
C ASP A 494 17.17 15.64 13.61
N LEU A 495 17.41 14.63 14.45
CA LEU A 495 16.40 13.72 15.04
C LEU A 495 15.45 14.43 16.03
N LEU A 496 15.26 15.74 15.90
CA LEU A 496 14.39 16.58 16.71
C LEU A 496 13.34 17.39 15.94
N CYS A 497 13.26 17.33 14.60
CA CYS A 497 12.22 18.07 13.86
C CYS A 497 11.13 17.18 13.27
N LEU A 498 10.09 16.93 14.08
CA LEU A 498 8.72 16.68 13.61
C LEU A 498 8.15 17.97 12.99
N ARG A 499 8.66 18.39 11.82
CA ARG A 499 7.99 19.38 10.98
C ARG A 499 7.94 18.93 9.53
N TYR A 500 6.70 18.82 9.07
CA TYR A 500 6.23 18.88 7.70
C TYR A 500 6.99 19.94 6.91
N GLU A 501 7.39 19.60 5.68
CA GLU A 501 8.27 20.33 4.74
C GLU A 501 9.79 20.11 4.91
N ALA A 502 10.28 18.96 4.44
CA ALA A 502 11.69 18.78 4.09
C ALA A 502 11.84 18.82 2.56
N TYR A 503 12.25 19.98 2.05
CA TYR A 503 12.85 20.10 0.72
C TYR A 503 14.21 19.39 0.79
N THR A 504 14.40 18.37 -0.05
CA THR A 504 15.65 17.60 -0.19
C THR A 504 16.80 18.53 -0.54
N SER A 505 17.68 18.81 0.42
CA SER A 505 18.93 19.53 0.18
C SER A 505 20.07 18.60 0.52
N SER A 506 20.69 18.02 -0.50
CA SER A 506 21.94 17.25 -0.37
C SER A 506 22.99 18.06 0.41
N MET A 507 23.75 17.41 1.28
CA MET A 507 24.91 18.01 1.97
C MET A 507 26.04 18.36 1.01
N TYR A 508 26.10 17.71 -0.17
CA TYR A 508 27.10 17.92 -1.22
C TYR A 508 26.44 18.04 -2.61
N PRO A 509 25.52 18.99 -2.83
CA PRO A 509 24.73 19.06 -4.05
C PRO A 509 25.59 19.38 -5.28
N SER A 510 26.79 19.92 -5.07
CA SER A 510 27.78 20.23 -6.10
C SER A 510 28.75 19.08 -6.41
N ALA A 511 28.76 18.01 -5.62
CA ALA A 511 29.70 16.92 -5.81
C ALA A 511 29.17 15.89 -6.82
N GLU A 512 29.94 15.63 -7.88
CA GLU A 512 29.79 14.51 -8.80
C GLU A 512 30.27 13.23 -8.08
N VAL A 513 29.34 12.36 -7.71
CA VAL A 513 29.62 11.09 -7.03
C VAL A 513 29.60 9.94 -8.03
N ILE A 514 30.71 9.22 -8.12
CA ILE A 514 30.87 8.06 -9.00
C ILE A 514 31.03 6.84 -8.12
N GLY A 515 30.16 5.85 -8.27
CA GLY A 515 30.32 4.53 -7.67
C GLY A 515 30.84 3.53 -8.69
N ASN A 516 31.87 2.79 -8.34
CA ASN A 516 32.40 1.70 -9.16
C ASN A 516 32.12 0.34 -8.50
N ASP A 517 31.70 -0.65 -9.28
CA ASP A 517 31.62 -2.05 -8.85
C ASP A 517 31.75 -3.04 -10.02
N LEU A 518 32.13 -4.29 -9.74
CA LEU A 518 32.14 -5.37 -10.73
C LEU A 518 30.73 -5.78 -11.18
N SER A 519 29.72 -5.57 -10.32
CA SER A 519 28.35 -6.02 -10.52
C SER A 519 27.40 -4.85 -10.76
N PRO A 520 26.57 -4.87 -11.83
CA PRO A 520 25.50 -3.89 -12.03
C PRO A 520 24.26 -4.21 -11.18
N ILE A 521 24.39 -4.08 -9.85
CA ILE A 521 23.36 -4.45 -8.87
C ILE A 521 22.71 -3.25 -8.17
N GLN A 522 23.00 -2.03 -8.63
CA GLN A 522 22.54 -0.79 -8.03
C GLN A 522 21.07 -0.49 -8.38
N PRO A 523 20.35 0.29 -7.56
CA PRO A 523 18.96 0.63 -7.82
C PRO A 523 18.80 1.47 -9.11
N ARG A 524 17.63 1.37 -9.74
CA ARG A 524 17.32 2.07 -10.99
C ARG A 524 17.14 3.58 -10.83
N TRP A 525 16.73 4.02 -9.64
CA TRP A 525 16.55 5.43 -9.33
C TRP A 525 17.74 5.92 -8.52
N LEU A 526 18.42 6.93 -9.05
CA LEU A 526 19.64 7.48 -8.49
C LEU A 526 19.52 9.00 -8.29
N PRO A 527 20.22 9.56 -7.31
CA PRO A 527 20.37 11.00 -7.17
C PRO A 527 20.93 11.62 -8.45
N PRO A 528 20.52 12.85 -8.85
CA PRO A 528 21.00 13.49 -10.08
C PRO A 528 22.52 13.67 -10.18
N ASN A 529 23.21 13.70 -9.04
CA ASN A 529 24.66 13.85 -8.93
C ASN A 529 25.39 12.53 -8.62
N CYS A 530 24.73 11.38 -8.74
CA CYS A 530 25.33 10.07 -8.51
C CYS A 530 25.23 9.19 -9.77
N VAL A 531 26.36 8.63 -10.20
CA VAL A 531 26.44 7.70 -11.33
C VAL A 531 27.19 6.44 -10.94
N PHE A 532 26.90 5.32 -11.62
CA PHE A 532 27.58 4.05 -11.38
C PHE A 532 28.26 3.52 -12.63
N GLU A 533 29.46 2.98 -12.44
CA GLU A 533 30.33 2.42 -13.48
C GLU A 533 30.60 0.94 -13.18
N VAL A 534 30.34 0.07 -14.15
CA VAL A 534 30.73 -1.34 -14.05
C VAL A 534 32.19 -1.47 -14.45
N ASP A 535 33.09 -1.54 -13.48
CA ASP A 535 34.52 -1.69 -13.71
C ASP A 535 35.21 -2.39 -12.53
N ASP A 536 36.42 -2.87 -12.74
CA ASP A 536 37.28 -3.44 -11.71
C ASP A 536 38.16 -2.35 -11.12
N PHE A 537 37.96 -1.99 -9.84
CA PHE A 537 38.81 -0.98 -9.18
C PHE A 537 40.29 -1.41 -9.09
N GLU A 538 40.61 -2.70 -9.30
CA GLU A 538 41.99 -3.16 -9.45
C GLU A 538 42.52 -3.04 -10.89
N ALA A 539 41.72 -2.65 -11.88
CA ALA A 539 42.23 -2.28 -13.20
C ALA A 539 42.96 -0.93 -13.18
N GLU A 540 43.53 -0.53 -14.32
CA GLU A 540 44.12 0.81 -14.49
C GLU A 540 43.01 1.85 -14.62
N TRP A 541 43.09 2.92 -13.82
CA TRP A 541 42.04 3.93 -13.77
C TRP A 541 42.21 4.95 -14.90
N GLY A 542 41.25 4.97 -15.84
CA GLY A 542 41.27 5.83 -17.03
C GLY A 542 40.73 7.25 -16.83
N TYR A 543 40.68 7.76 -15.59
CA TYR A 543 40.10 9.06 -15.31
C TYR A 543 41.00 10.22 -15.77
N ASN A 544 40.42 11.20 -16.45
CA ASN A 544 41.11 12.38 -16.97
C ASN A 544 41.09 13.59 -16.02
N ARG A 545 40.29 13.53 -14.94
CA ARG A 545 40.15 14.58 -13.93
C ARG A 545 40.36 13.98 -12.54
N PRO A 546 41.17 14.62 -11.68
CA PRO A 546 41.40 14.12 -10.33
C PRO A 546 40.13 14.21 -9.47
N PHE A 547 40.07 13.37 -8.44
CA PHE A 547 39.05 13.37 -7.41
C PHE A 547 39.47 14.21 -6.20
N ASP A 548 38.48 14.69 -5.47
CA ASP A 548 38.68 15.36 -4.19
C ASP A 548 38.65 14.37 -3.02
N TYR A 549 37.89 13.29 -3.19
CA TYR A 549 37.74 12.25 -2.19
C TYR A 549 37.55 10.88 -2.85
N ILE A 550 38.30 9.89 -2.37
CA ILE A 550 38.15 8.49 -2.78
C ILE A 550 37.86 7.68 -1.53
N HIS A 551 36.82 6.85 -1.59
CA HIS A 551 36.37 6.04 -0.47
C HIS A 551 36.19 4.58 -0.87
N GLY A 552 36.65 3.68 -0.01
CA GLY A 552 36.35 2.25 -0.09
C GLY A 552 35.90 1.70 1.26
N ARG A 553 34.93 0.80 1.27
CA ARG A 553 34.41 0.18 2.49
C ARG A 553 34.23 -1.33 2.30
N GLU A 554 34.63 -2.11 3.31
CA GLU A 554 34.55 -3.58 3.31
C GLU A 554 35.28 -4.24 2.12
N LEU A 555 36.45 -3.68 1.76
CA LEU A 555 37.29 -4.18 0.67
C LEU A 555 38.37 -5.17 1.13
N ASP A 556 38.40 -5.54 2.41
CA ASP A 556 39.32 -6.58 2.90
C ASP A 556 38.98 -7.92 2.23
N GLY A 557 39.99 -8.56 1.62
CA GLY A 557 39.77 -9.75 0.78
C GLY A 557 39.25 -9.48 -0.63
N ALA A 558 38.97 -8.22 -1.00
CA ALA A 558 38.70 -7.79 -2.37
C ALA A 558 39.93 -7.16 -3.04
N ILE A 559 40.99 -6.86 -2.29
CA ILE A 559 42.21 -6.20 -2.75
C ILE A 559 43.33 -7.24 -2.89
N LYS A 560 43.94 -7.36 -4.08
CA LYS A 560 45.13 -8.16 -4.34
C LYS A 560 46.41 -7.45 -3.94
N ASP A 561 46.53 -6.16 -4.25
CA ASP A 561 47.71 -5.34 -3.94
C ASP A 561 47.29 -3.94 -3.43
N VAL A 562 47.33 -3.78 -2.11
CA VAL A 562 46.99 -2.52 -1.45
C VAL A 562 48.00 -1.39 -1.73
N ASN A 563 49.28 -1.71 -1.99
CA ASN A 563 50.28 -0.69 -2.33
C ASN A 563 49.99 -0.11 -3.71
N ARG A 564 49.66 -0.97 -4.67
CA ARG A 564 49.21 -0.52 -5.98
C ARG A 564 47.92 0.28 -5.89
N LEU A 565 46.92 -0.19 -5.13
CA LEU A 565 45.67 0.55 -4.92
C LEU A 565 45.93 1.94 -4.33
N ALA A 566 46.76 2.04 -3.29
CA ALA A 566 47.13 3.32 -2.68
C ALA A 566 47.85 4.24 -3.69
N THR A 567 48.75 3.70 -4.51
CA THR A 567 49.44 4.47 -5.56
C THR A 567 48.46 4.97 -6.63
N GLN A 568 47.50 4.14 -7.04
CA GLN A 568 46.47 4.55 -8.00
C GLN A 568 45.55 5.62 -7.43
N ALA A 569 45.12 5.48 -6.18
CA ALA A 569 44.35 6.50 -5.48
C ALA A 569 45.14 7.81 -5.35
N PHE A 570 46.43 7.74 -5.02
CA PHE A 570 47.31 8.90 -4.95
C PHE A 570 47.38 9.65 -6.28
N ASN A 571 47.63 8.94 -7.38
CA ASN A 571 47.76 9.54 -8.71
C ASN A 571 46.46 10.16 -9.26
N ASN A 572 45.30 9.74 -8.73
CA ASN A 572 43.99 10.22 -9.15
C ASN A 572 43.38 11.23 -8.16
N LEU A 573 44.10 11.64 -7.12
CA LEU A 573 43.64 12.67 -6.18
C LEU A 573 44.25 14.03 -6.50
N ARG A 574 43.48 15.09 -6.28
CA ARG A 574 44.03 16.46 -6.28
C ARG A 574 44.89 16.69 -5.03
N ALA A 575 45.73 17.71 -5.07
CA ALA A 575 46.37 18.24 -3.86
C ALA A 575 45.34 18.60 -2.79
N GLY A 576 45.58 18.15 -1.55
CA GLY A 576 44.64 18.27 -0.43
C GLY A 576 43.45 17.31 -0.45
N GLY A 577 43.29 16.47 -1.46
CA GLY A 577 42.26 15.42 -1.51
C GLY A 577 42.54 14.28 -0.52
N TYR A 578 41.54 13.45 -0.24
CA TYR A 578 41.64 12.37 0.73
C TYR A 578 41.35 11.00 0.12
N PHE A 579 42.11 9.99 0.55
CA PHE A 579 41.78 8.59 0.36
C PHE A 579 41.39 7.98 1.70
N GLU A 580 40.22 7.36 1.80
CA GLU A 580 39.74 6.68 3.00
C GLU A 580 39.33 5.23 2.71
N LEU A 581 39.77 4.32 3.57
CA LEU A 581 39.37 2.92 3.59
C LEU A 581 38.77 2.55 4.96
N GLN A 582 37.66 1.84 4.94
CA GLN A 582 36.96 1.36 6.12
C GLN A 582 36.73 -0.15 6.04
N ALA A 583 36.99 -0.89 7.11
CA ALA A 583 36.64 -2.32 7.15
C ALA A 583 36.53 -2.85 8.57
N LEU A 584 35.67 -3.85 8.74
CA LEU A 584 35.69 -4.74 9.88
C LEU A 584 36.75 -5.83 9.66
N ALA A 585 37.69 -5.95 10.58
CA ALA A 585 38.70 -7.00 10.51
C ALA A 585 38.08 -8.39 10.66
N LEU A 586 38.64 -9.35 9.92
CA LEU A 586 38.27 -10.77 10.01
C LEU A 586 38.51 -11.37 11.39
N ASP A 587 39.51 -10.86 12.12
CA ASP A 587 39.88 -11.36 13.44
C ASP A 587 38.87 -10.99 14.52
N ILE A 588 38.49 -12.01 15.30
CA ILE A 588 37.63 -11.88 16.47
C ILE A 588 38.48 -11.95 17.74
N PHE A 589 38.15 -11.11 18.71
CA PHE A 589 38.90 -10.92 19.94
C PHE A 589 37.97 -10.99 21.16
N SER A 590 38.54 -11.32 22.32
CA SER A 590 37.91 -11.14 23.64
C SER A 590 38.95 -10.58 24.61
N ASP A 591 38.55 -9.69 25.52
CA ASP A 591 39.48 -9.11 26.50
C ASP A 591 39.66 -9.99 27.77
N ASP A 592 38.82 -11.01 27.96
CA ASP A 592 38.75 -11.86 29.16
C ASP A 592 39.03 -13.34 28.86
N ASP A 593 39.66 -13.64 27.73
CA ASP A 593 39.98 -14.99 27.23
C ASP A 593 38.76 -15.90 26.93
N SER A 594 37.54 -15.38 27.05
CA SER A 594 36.32 -16.15 26.83
C SER A 594 36.21 -16.76 25.42
N LEU A 595 36.80 -16.14 24.40
CA LEU A 595 36.83 -16.68 23.05
C LEU A 595 37.69 -17.93 22.95
N ASN A 596 38.86 -17.97 23.59
CA ASN A 596 39.75 -19.12 23.53
C ASN A 596 39.17 -20.32 24.28
N GLU A 597 38.48 -20.09 25.40
CA GLU A 597 37.87 -21.14 26.20
C GLU A 597 36.60 -21.73 25.59
N ARG A 598 35.79 -20.88 24.92
CA ARG A 598 34.40 -21.24 24.55
C ARG A 598 34.02 -20.94 23.09
N GLY A 599 34.89 -20.31 22.33
CA GLY A 599 34.70 -19.97 20.92
C GLY A 599 35.69 -20.62 19.93
N PRO A 600 36.09 -21.91 20.08
CA PRO A 600 37.11 -22.51 19.22
C PRO A 600 36.72 -22.57 17.74
N PHE A 601 35.44 -22.68 17.38
CA PHE A 601 35.01 -22.74 15.97
C PHE A 601 35.05 -21.38 15.29
N THR A 602 34.80 -20.31 16.05
CA THR A 602 34.96 -18.92 15.61
C THR A 602 36.42 -18.64 15.31
N ALA A 603 37.32 -18.98 16.23
CA ALA A 603 38.76 -18.85 16.03
C ALA A 603 39.26 -19.70 14.84
N GLN A 604 38.81 -20.95 14.73
CA GLN A 604 39.17 -21.84 13.62
C GLN A 604 38.72 -21.27 12.27
N MET A 605 37.52 -20.68 12.18
CA MET A 605 37.06 -20.04 10.96
C MET A 605 37.92 -18.84 10.57
N CYS A 606 38.27 -17.94 11.50
CA CYS A 606 39.15 -16.82 11.19
C CYS A 606 40.46 -17.30 10.52
N GLU A 607 41.06 -18.38 11.01
CA GLU A 607 42.26 -18.95 10.41
C GLU A 607 42.02 -19.60 9.03
N LEU A 608 40.92 -20.35 8.86
CA LEU A 608 40.56 -20.94 7.57
C LEU A 608 40.29 -19.87 6.50
N ALA A 609 39.64 -18.77 6.87
CA ALA A 609 39.39 -17.67 5.94
C ALA A 609 40.67 -16.92 5.55
N LYS A 610 41.63 -16.74 6.48
CA LYS A 610 42.96 -16.22 6.13
C LYS A 610 43.69 -17.15 5.17
N GLU A 611 43.70 -18.46 5.44
CA GLU A 611 44.34 -19.44 4.57
C GLU A 611 43.74 -19.41 3.15
N ALA A 612 42.41 -19.43 3.07
CA ALA A 612 41.70 -19.45 1.81
C ALA A 612 41.85 -18.14 1.02
N SER A 613 41.74 -16.99 1.68
CA SER A 613 41.94 -15.68 1.05
C SER A 613 43.37 -15.52 0.51
N ALA A 614 44.38 -16.03 1.23
CA ALA A 614 45.75 -16.08 0.77
C ALA A 614 45.93 -17.00 -0.46
N LYS A 615 45.31 -18.20 -0.46
CA LYS A 615 45.33 -19.11 -1.62
C LYS A 615 44.62 -18.53 -2.84
N PHE A 616 43.54 -17.80 -2.63
CA PHE A 616 42.82 -17.10 -3.69
C PHE A 616 43.62 -15.92 -4.28
N GLY A 617 44.56 -15.36 -3.51
CA GLY A 617 45.43 -14.26 -3.94
C GLY A 617 44.94 -12.87 -3.53
N LYS A 618 43.96 -12.77 -2.63
CA LYS A 618 43.47 -11.52 -2.04
C LYS A 618 43.45 -11.68 -0.51
N PRO A 619 44.61 -11.63 0.15
CA PRO A 619 44.73 -12.00 1.56
C PRO A 619 43.95 -11.05 2.47
N MET A 620 43.21 -11.62 3.43
CA MET A 620 42.53 -10.87 4.49
C MET A 620 43.40 -10.73 5.73
N GLY A 621 43.24 -9.62 6.46
CA GLY A 621 43.85 -9.39 7.76
C GLY A 621 45.06 -8.46 7.77
N LYS A 622 45.54 -8.13 8.99
CA LYS A 622 46.62 -7.16 9.27
C LYS A 622 46.36 -5.72 8.79
N ILE A 623 45.09 -5.34 8.66
CA ILE A 623 44.65 -4.00 8.24
C ILE A 623 45.38 -2.90 9.02
N GLU A 624 45.63 -3.11 10.32
CA GLU A 624 46.29 -2.13 11.18
C GLU A 624 47.74 -1.77 10.80
N THR A 625 48.37 -2.58 9.96
CA THR A 625 49.72 -2.34 9.46
C THR A 625 49.71 -2.10 7.94
N THR A 626 49.07 -2.98 7.17
CA THR A 626 49.19 -3.00 5.72
C THR A 626 48.61 -1.77 5.05
N TRP A 627 47.44 -1.29 5.50
CA TRP A 627 46.78 -0.14 4.87
C TRP A 627 47.48 1.19 5.17
N PRO A 628 47.80 1.54 6.44
CA PRO A 628 48.54 2.77 6.73
C PRO A 628 49.91 2.81 6.06
N ASP A 629 50.63 1.69 6.03
CA ASP A 629 51.96 1.62 5.41
C ASP A 629 51.89 1.78 3.89
N ALA A 630 50.86 1.22 3.24
CA ALA A 630 50.61 1.43 1.82
C ALA A 630 50.34 2.91 1.49
N LEU A 631 49.51 3.58 2.30
CA LEU A 631 49.24 5.01 2.13
C LEU A 631 50.52 5.85 2.32
N ARG A 632 51.31 5.58 3.36
CA ARG A 632 52.60 6.28 3.58
C ARG A 632 53.58 6.05 2.42
N SER A 633 53.66 4.81 1.94
CA SER A 633 54.57 4.43 0.85
C SER A 633 54.18 5.06 -0.48
N ALA A 634 52.87 5.25 -0.73
CA ALA A 634 52.37 5.96 -1.90
C ALA A 634 52.60 7.48 -1.86
N GLY A 635 52.92 8.04 -0.67
CA GLY A 635 53.22 9.47 -0.50
C GLY A 635 52.13 10.28 0.18
N PHE A 636 51.08 9.65 0.71
CA PHE A 636 50.06 10.36 1.51
C PHE A 636 50.67 10.92 2.80
N VAL A 637 50.25 12.13 3.16
CA VAL A 637 50.58 12.79 4.42
C VAL A 637 49.40 12.73 5.39
N ASP A 638 49.63 13.06 6.66
CA ASP A 638 48.60 13.07 7.71
C ASP A 638 47.83 11.72 7.81
N VAL A 639 48.54 10.60 7.64
CA VAL A 639 47.94 9.26 7.63
C VAL A 639 47.43 8.90 9.03
N VAL A 640 46.12 8.73 9.15
CA VAL A 640 45.43 8.39 10.40
C VAL A 640 44.89 6.97 10.32
N LEU A 641 45.13 6.20 11.37
CA LEU A 641 44.40 4.96 11.65
C LEU A 641 43.58 5.14 12.92
N LYS A 642 42.28 4.89 12.83
CA LYS A 642 41.37 4.82 13.97
C LYS A 642 40.78 3.43 14.08
N MET A 643 40.85 2.85 15.26
CA MET A 643 40.26 1.54 15.57
C MET A 643 39.12 1.69 16.57
N ILE A 644 38.00 1.01 16.30
CA ILE A 644 36.86 0.90 17.21
C ILE A 644 36.59 -0.58 17.48
N LYS A 645 36.46 -0.95 18.75
CA LYS A 645 35.98 -2.30 19.14
C LYS A 645 34.47 -2.37 18.89
N VAL A 646 34.06 -3.32 18.07
CA VAL A 646 32.66 -3.54 17.70
C VAL A 646 32.21 -4.89 18.27
N PRO A 647 31.30 -4.91 19.26
CA PRO A 647 30.80 -6.16 19.81
C PRO A 647 30.06 -6.94 18.71
N ILE A 648 30.33 -8.24 18.61
CA ILE A 648 29.68 -9.08 17.59
C ILE A 648 28.45 -9.83 18.10
N ASN A 649 28.19 -9.73 19.41
CA ASN A 649 26.94 -10.19 20.02
C ASN A 649 26.51 -9.23 21.16
N PRO A 650 25.27 -9.28 21.67
CA PRO A 650 24.74 -8.31 22.63
C PRO A 650 25.18 -8.56 24.09
N TRP A 651 26.42 -9.04 24.31
CA TRP A 651 27.03 -9.19 25.62
C TRP A 651 27.30 -7.87 26.39
N PRO A 652 27.57 -6.71 25.75
CA PRO A 652 27.88 -5.50 26.50
C PRO A 652 26.71 -5.01 27.37
N LYS A 653 27.04 -4.40 28.50
CA LYS A 653 26.04 -3.77 29.39
C LYS A 653 25.60 -2.39 28.92
N ASP A 654 26.49 -1.67 28.25
CA ASP A 654 26.18 -0.36 27.68
C ASP A 654 25.07 -0.49 26.63
N PRO A 655 23.96 0.27 26.72
CA PRO A 655 22.82 0.13 25.82
C PRO A 655 23.16 0.33 24.34
N LYS A 656 24.06 1.28 24.02
CA LYS A 656 24.46 1.55 22.63
C LYS A 656 25.28 0.39 22.09
N GLN A 657 26.29 -0.07 22.83
CA GLN A 657 27.12 -1.22 22.44
C GLN A 657 26.31 -2.52 22.39
N LYS A 658 25.36 -2.72 23.30
CA LYS A 658 24.45 -3.86 23.28
C LYS A 658 23.60 -3.87 22.03
N ASN A 659 23.08 -2.70 21.63
CA ASN A 659 22.31 -2.57 20.40
C ASN A 659 23.19 -2.85 19.18
N ILE A 660 24.39 -2.24 19.08
CA ILE A 660 25.35 -2.56 18.01
C ILE A 660 25.63 -4.07 17.95
N GLY A 661 25.87 -4.70 19.10
CA GLY A 661 26.11 -6.14 19.21
C GLY A 661 24.92 -7.00 18.76
N LEU A 662 23.69 -6.55 18.98
CA LEU A 662 22.49 -7.24 18.49
C LEU A 662 22.43 -7.22 16.96
N PHE A 663 22.64 -6.05 16.34
CA PHE A 663 22.65 -5.92 14.89
C PHE A 663 23.83 -6.69 14.27
N MET A 664 25.02 -6.59 14.86
CA MET A 664 26.18 -7.37 14.43
C MET A 664 25.96 -8.88 14.53
N GLN A 665 25.30 -9.38 15.57
CA GLN A 665 24.99 -10.81 15.71
C GLN A 665 24.18 -11.34 14.52
N LEU A 666 23.25 -10.53 14.03
CA LEU A 666 22.39 -10.87 12.89
C LEU A 666 23.16 -10.80 11.58
N GLN A 667 23.94 -9.72 11.38
CA GLN A 667 24.82 -9.57 10.22
C GLN A 667 25.81 -10.74 10.12
N GLN A 668 26.44 -11.12 11.22
CA GLN A 668 27.37 -12.25 11.27
C GLN A 668 26.66 -13.59 11.02
N THR A 669 25.45 -13.78 11.54
CA THR A 669 24.66 -14.99 11.27
C THR A 669 24.35 -15.15 9.78
N GLN A 670 24.07 -14.05 9.07
CA GLN A 670 23.89 -14.05 7.61
C GLN A 670 25.23 -14.24 6.88
N ALA A 671 26.28 -13.55 7.31
CA ALA A 671 27.62 -13.64 6.74
C ALA A 671 28.18 -15.08 6.78
N ILE A 672 27.94 -15.83 7.86
CA ILE A 672 28.32 -17.24 7.96
C ILE A 672 27.83 -18.06 6.74
N GLY A 673 26.63 -17.80 6.23
CA GLY A 673 26.09 -18.50 5.06
C GLY A 673 26.74 -18.07 3.74
N SER A 674 27.06 -16.79 3.59
CA SER A 674 27.66 -16.25 2.37
C SER A 674 29.16 -16.49 2.26
N PHE A 675 29.91 -16.27 3.35
CA PHE A 675 31.37 -16.35 3.38
C PHE A 675 31.87 -17.80 3.42
N LEU A 676 31.28 -18.65 4.29
CA LEU A 676 31.80 -20.02 4.47
C LEU A 676 31.61 -20.88 3.22
N LEU A 677 30.49 -20.74 2.52
CA LEU A 677 30.19 -21.60 1.38
C LEU A 677 31.15 -21.33 0.23
N GLY A 678 31.33 -20.07 -0.19
CA GLY A 678 32.24 -19.74 -1.29
C GLY A 678 33.72 -20.00 -0.95
N ILE A 679 34.17 -19.58 0.23
CA ILE A 679 35.59 -19.68 0.60
C ILE A 679 36.01 -21.13 0.88
N LEU A 680 35.24 -21.87 1.69
CA LEU A 680 35.67 -23.20 2.12
C LEU A 680 35.47 -24.26 1.03
N THR A 681 34.37 -24.20 0.27
CA THR A 681 34.11 -25.20 -0.77
C THR A 681 34.95 -24.96 -2.02
N THR A 682 34.98 -23.72 -2.55
CA THR A 682 35.64 -23.41 -3.82
C THR A 682 37.18 -23.32 -3.67
N VAL A 683 37.71 -22.83 -2.55
CA VAL A 683 39.17 -22.64 -2.38
C VAL A 683 39.83 -23.73 -1.55
N LEU A 684 39.20 -24.17 -0.46
CA LEU A 684 39.76 -25.20 0.43
C LEU A 684 39.25 -26.62 0.14
N GLY A 685 38.29 -26.78 -0.77
CA GLY A 685 37.78 -28.09 -1.19
C GLY A 685 36.95 -28.82 -0.13
N TRP A 686 36.38 -28.10 0.84
CA TRP A 686 35.51 -28.69 1.85
C TRP A 686 34.19 -29.16 1.22
N SER A 687 33.60 -30.21 1.80
CA SER A 687 32.23 -30.60 1.44
C SER A 687 31.19 -29.59 1.95
N GLU A 688 30.02 -29.58 1.31
CA GLU A 688 28.88 -28.76 1.74
C GLU A 688 28.43 -29.16 3.17
N GLU A 689 28.48 -30.45 3.50
CA GLU A 689 28.14 -30.97 4.82
C GLU A 689 29.10 -30.46 5.90
N GLU A 690 30.41 -30.54 5.68
CA GLU A 690 31.42 -30.04 6.62
C GLU A 690 31.27 -28.54 6.86
N THR A 691 31.05 -27.78 5.78
CA THR A 691 30.81 -26.33 5.82
C THR A 691 29.54 -25.99 6.60
N THR A 692 28.47 -26.75 6.38
CA THR A 692 27.20 -26.58 7.10
C THR A 692 27.34 -26.86 8.59
N VAL A 693 28.09 -27.90 8.96
CA VAL A 693 28.37 -28.27 10.35
C VAL A 693 29.20 -27.18 11.03
N MET A 694 30.23 -26.66 10.35
CA MET A 694 31.05 -25.54 10.84
C MET A 694 30.19 -24.30 11.10
N GLY A 695 29.35 -23.90 10.13
CA GLY A 695 28.44 -22.77 10.28
C GLY A 695 27.42 -22.96 11.40
N ALA A 696 26.97 -24.18 11.69
CA ALA A 696 26.09 -24.45 12.84
C ALA A 696 26.81 -24.27 14.19
N LYS A 697 28.07 -24.70 14.27
CA LYS A 697 28.91 -24.56 15.47
C LYS A 697 29.25 -23.11 15.74
N MET A 698 29.69 -22.36 14.73
CA MET A 698 29.94 -20.92 14.84
C MET A 698 28.70 -20.16 15.29
N ARG A 699 27.52 -20.45 14.71
CA ARG A 699 26.28 -19.83 15.16
C ARG A 699 26.02 -20.11 16.64
N LYS A 700 26.28 -21.33 17.13
CA LYS A 700 26.11 -21.65 18.55
C LYS A 700 27.00 -20.76 19.43
N GLU A 701 28.27 -20.56 19.06
CA GLU A 701 29.21 -19.69 19.78
C GLU A 701 28.83 -18.20 19.68
N LEU A 702 28.39 -17.75 18.51
CA LEU A 702 27.92 -16.38 18.27
C LEU A 702 26.73 -16.01 19.18
N TYR A 703 25.85 -16.96 19.47
CA TYR A 703 24.71 -16.78 20.37
C TYR A 703 25.03 -17.01 21.86
N ASP A 704 26.26 -17.43 22.19
CA ASP A 704 26.69 -17.56 23.57
C ASP A 704 27.15 -16.20 24.11
N LEU A 705 26.28 -15.54 24.89
CA LEU A 705 26.55 -14.24 25.50
C LEU A 705 27.60 -14.29 26.61
N SER A 706 28.01 -15.50 27.01
CA SER A 706 29.11 -15.65 27.95
C SER A 706 30.48 -15.50 27.26
N VAL A 707 30.51 -15.53 25.92
CA VAL A 707 31.69 -15.19 25.10
C VAL A 707 31.64 -13.70 24.76
N HIS A 708 32.57 -12.92 25.33
CA HIS A 708 32.63 -11.46 25.20
C HIS A 708 33.40 -11.02 23.94
N GLN A 709 32.97 -11.59 22.82
CA GLN A 709 33.65 -11.43 21.53
C GLN A 709 33.34 -10.07 20.87
N TYR A 710 34.35 -9.50 20.23
CA TYR A 710 34.29 -8.28 19.43
C TYR A 710 35.22 -8.37 18.23
N ALA A 711 34.91 -7.62 17.18
CA ALA A 711 35.78 -7.39 16.03
C ALA A 711 36.37 -5.98 16.10
N LYS A 712 37.48 -5.75 15.39
CA LYS A 712 38.08 -4.41 15.28
C LYS A 712 37.66 -3.79 13.96
N MET A 713 36.99 -2.65 14.02
CA MET A 713 36.67 -1.85 12.84
C MET A 713 37.72 -0.76 12.67
N TYR A 714 38.31 -0.69 11.49
CA TYR A 714 39.36 0.25 11.15
C TYR A 714 38.87 1.32 10.18
N PHE A 715 39.31 2.55 10.42
CA PHE A 715 39.14 3.70 9.54
C PHE A 715 40.54 4.23 9.26
N VAL A 716 41.00 4.11 8.02
CA VAL A 716 42.33 4.51 7.60
C VAL A 716 42.18 5.57 6.51
N TYR A 717 42.77 6.75 6.71
CA TYR A 717 42.77 7.77 5.68
C TYR A 717 44.09 8.53 5.62
N GLY A 718 44.38 9.11 4.46
CA GLY A 718 45.54 9.95 4.22
C GLY A 718 45.20 11.08 3.25
N ARG A 719 45.90 12.20 3.39
CA ARG A 719 45.74 13.38 2.53
C ARG A 719 46.80 13.39 1.44
N HIS A 720 46.42 13.70 0.22
CA HIS A 720 47.38 14.02 -0.83
C HIS A 720 48.06 15.37 -0.48
N PRO A 721 49.40 15.44 -0.47
CA PRO A 721 50.14 16.63 -0.02
C PRO A 721 49.64 17.93 -0.65
#